data_AF-A0A7Y4QW38-F1
#
_entry.id   AF-A0A7Y4QW38-F1
#
_cell.length_a   1.000
_cell.length_b   1.000
_cell.length_c   1.000
_cell.angle_alpha   90.00
_cell.angle_beta   90.00
_cell.angle_gamma   90.00
#
_symmetry.space_group_name_H-M   'P 1'
#
loop_
_entity.id
_entity.type
_entity.pdbx_description
1 polymer ?
#
loop_
_entity_poly.entity_id
_entity_poly.type
_entity_poly.pdbx_seq_one_letter_code
_entity_poly.pdbx_strand_id
1 'polypeptide(L)'
;MMLKKLVFIAALFVLGSSLYSQNTNGGWNIYTSLREVKGISLGSNLVWAASSGGLFNFDPNNPSNIKKYTTLDGLGSNELTAVTASSNGSVWSGAFDGSISVLNPNDQSWRQITDIFTSTEPSKRINSFYEYNNLMFFATEFCIVKFNIPQFQFVDQPYTRFGNLTSPSAVYDIMVINDTIWAATKNGIAYANINNNLPIASNWSSFTTGNSVLKNNKINSVVYYNSAVFMGTDSGMVYFQNGTLNNFAPLYNGNPIEDPVSKMTVSGGTMYFSVFSYDGSNRTNFRIFKVNLSNINNAELIESGTDANSLKVNSAGDLLIGTVNNGVSVFRNNTNNYVFPNGPFSNLNFNIAVDNNHDVWALSGSLGDWQNRSGIYKLTGDSWFNYTSSEFPEMGGGCCGWVFTYPSSNGDIWVAGFGNGLLKINGNTLVRYDESNSVLRQFGSPGFVLVNGIDEDNSGNLWVINNRVQNNFVNFTTGLSYPTPSGNPDDFHGTFLAIDNYNTKWVTLHPVEGNIRGVIYFNENTSPRGGLITYSQLGTDVSQVNGLMVDNNGEVWIATNNGVIIIPNPEQVINNPGTTPNLFKMRIIENGISTPLTENVLSIDVDALNNKWLGTISDGIIYVSPDGSTLLNRFNKLNSPLLDNRITSIKSDRNTGKVYFGSDKGIVSYKTIAIKPLTECSDIKVGPNPYLLPNSTLLKIDGLVEESTLKIISISGTLVAEFETPGGRVATWDGKDTYGNYVSSGIYIVVGYNKDGSKVCSGKVAIVRK
;
A
#
# COMPACT_ATOMS: atom_id res chain seq x y z
N MET A 1 -56.84 -13.50 -9.73
CA MET A 1 -56.22 -12.19 -9.36
C MET A 1 -55.04 -12.32 -8.39
N MET A 2 -54.91 -13.39 -7.59
CA MET A 2 -53.76 -13.60 -6.68
C MET A 2 -52.47 -14.07 -7.37
N LEU A 3 -52.55 -14.79 -8.51
CA LEU A 3 -51.36 -15.32 -9.19
C LEU A 3 -50.51 -14.24 -9.88
N LYS A 4 -51.10 -13.09 -10.25
CA LYS A 4 -50.36 -11.95 -10.83
C LYS A 4 -49.68 -11.07 -9.79
N LYS A 5 -50.09 -11.11 -8.52
CA LYS A 5 -49.43 -10.36 -7.42
C LYS A 5 -48.17 -11.07 -6.88
N LEU A 6 -48.13 -12.41 -6.92
CA LEU A 6 -46.95 -13.18 -6.52
C LEU A 6 -45.78 -13.07 -7.51
N VAL A 7 -46.04 -12.96 -8.82
CA VAL A 7 -45.00 -12.77 -9.84
C VAL A 7 -44.40 -11.35 -9.78
N PHE A 8 -45.19 -10.34 -9.37
CA PHE A 8 -44.70 -8.96 -9.22
C PHE A 8 -43.87 -8.76 -7.95
N ILE A 9 -44.14 -9.50 -6.87
CA ILE A 9 -43.35 -9.47 -5.63
C ILE A 9 -42.04 -10.27 -5.78
N ALA A 10 -42.03 -11.35 -6.57
CA ALA A 10 -40.80 -12.06 -6.93
C ALA A 10 -39.88 -11.27 -7.88
N ALA A 11 -40.44 -10.43 -8.76
CA ALA A 11 -39.66 -9.57 -9.64
C ALA A 11 -39.06 -8.33 -8.92
N LEU A 12 -39.65 -7.91 -7.80
CA LEU A 12 -39.13 -6.81 -6.97
C LEU A 12 -38.01 -7.22 -5.99
N PHE A 13 -37.77 -8.52 -5.79
CA PHE A 13 -36.64 -9.02 -5.00
C PHE A 13 -35.37 -9.27 -5.84
N VAL A 14 -35.42 -9.07 -7.15
CA VAL A 14 -34.28 -9.27 -8.08
C VAL A 14 -33.63 -7.93 -8.50
N LEU A 15 -34.23 -6.79 -8.16
CA LEU A 15 -33.72 -5.45 -8.47
C LEU A 15 -33.36 -4.71 -7.19
N GLY A 16 -32.28 -5.16 -6.52
CA GLY A 16 -31.83 -4.52 -5.28
C GLY A 16 -30.50 -5.01 -4.71
N SER A 17 -29.78 -5.87 -5.43
CA SER A 17 -28.41 -6.21 -5.06
C SER A 17 -27.48 -5.73 -6.17
N SER A 18 -26.96 -4.51 -6.03
CA SER A 18 -25.63 -4.19 -6.55
C SER A 18 -24.67 -5.11 -5.79
N LEU A 19 -24.53 -6.35 -6.29
CA LEU A 19 -23.39 -7.18 -5.95
C LEU A 19 -22.21 -6.45 -6.58
N TYR A 20 -21.59 -5.55 -5.81
CA TYR A 20 -20.16 -5.36 -5.96
C TYR A 20 -19.57 -6.75 -5.75
N SER A 21 -19.25 -7.42 -6.84
CA SER A 21 -18.29 -8.52 -6.79
C SER A 21 -16.99 -7.88 -6.32
N GLN A 22 -16.80 -7.81 -5.01
CA GLN A 22 -15.46 -7.81 -4.47
C GLN A 22 -14.94 -9.19 -4.85
N ASN A 23 -14.09 -9.20 -5.86
CA ASN A 23 -13.38 -10.38 -6.29
C ASN A 23 -12.39 -10.75 -5.17
N THR A 24 -12.89 -11.31 -4.07
CA THR A 24 -12.06 -11.72 -2.94
C THR A 24 -11.36 -13.01 -3.35
N ASN A 25 -10.32 -12.90 -4.17
CA ASN A 25 -9.44 -14.00 -4.59
C ASN A 25 -8.87 -14.69 -3.35
N GLY A 26 -9.58 -15.68 -2.78
CA GLY A 26 -9.16 -16.35 -1.55
C GLY A 26 -9.19 -15.48 -0.28
N GLY A 27 -10.02 -14.43 -0.23
CA GLY A 27 -10.16 -13.57 0.96
C GLY A 27 -9.18 -12.39 1.05
N TRP A 28 -8.46 -12.08 -0.03
CA TRP A 28 -7.54 -10.94 -0.11
C TRP A 28 -8.21 -9.66 -0.61
N ASN A 29 -7.76 -8.49 -0.12
CA ASN A 29 -8.10 -7.17 -0.67
C ASN A 29 -6.85 -6.27 -0.72
N ILE A 30 -6.81 -5.34 -1.68
CA ILE A 30 -5.74 -4.36 -1.87
C ILE A 30 -6.26 -2.95 -1.67
N TYR A 31 -5.56 -2.16 -0.86
CA TYR A 31 -5.83 -0.74 -0.60
C TYR A 31 -4.58 0.08 -0.92
N THR A 32 -4.61 0.76 -2.07
CA THR A 32 -3.53 1.59 -2.60
C THR A 32 -4.05 2.97 -2.94
N SER A 33 -3.17 3.97 -2.92
CA SER A 33 -3.43 5.32 -3.39
C SER A 33 -3.28 5.39 -4.91
N LEU A 34 -4.35 5.83 -5.59
CA LEU A 34 -4.36 6.08 -7.04
C LEU A 34 -4.27 7.59 -7.36
N ARG A 35 -3.81 8.39 -6.40
CA ARG A 35 -3.75 9.86 -6.48
C ARG A 35 -2.61 10.38 -7.33
N GLU A 36 -1.48 9.69 -7.34
CA GLU A 36 -0.36 10.05 -8.20
C GLU A 36 -0.55 9.40 -9.58
N VAL A 37 -0.97 10.19 -10.56
CA VAL A 37 -1.18 9.72 -11.93
C VAL A 37 0.06 9.99 -12.75
N LYS A 38 0.72 8.93 -13.22
CA LYS A 38 1.97 8.99 -14.01
C LYS A 38 1.72 9.06 -15.51
N GLY A 39 0.60 8.52 -15.98
CA GLY A 39 0.26 8.50 -17.41
C GLY A 39 -1.25 8.54 -17.64
N ILE A 40 -1.65 9.21 -18.73
CA ILE A 40 -3.04 9.27 -19.20
C ILE A 40 -3.08 8.81 -20.66
N SER A 41 -4.09 8.01 -20.97
CA SER A 41 -4.47 7.68 -22.35
C SER A 41 -5.99 7.78 -22.55
N LEU A 42 -6.41 7.92 -23.80
CA LEU A 42 -7.81 8.10 -24.19
C LEU A 42 -8.24 6.92 -25.06
N GLY A 43 -9.32 6.24 -24.68
CA GLY A 43 -9.86 5.13 -25.47
C GLY A 43 -11.38 5.06 -25.35
N SER A 44 -12.08 4.95 -26.49
CA SER A 44 -13.54 4.75 -26.57
C SER A 44 -14.37 5.59 -25.56
N ASN A 45 -14.09 6.90 -25.49
CA ASN A 45 -14.68 7.89 -24.57
C ASN A 45 -14.31 7.78 -23.09
N LEU A 46 -13.43 6.85 -22.71
CA LEU A 46 -12.89 6.72 -21.37
C LEU A 46 -11.49 7.35 -21.28
N VAL A 47 -11.23 7.96 -20.13
CA VAL A 47 -9.88 8.34 -19.70
C VAL A 47 -9.30 7.16 -18.93
N TRP A 48 -8.14 6.67 -19.35
CA TRP A 48 -7.38 5.65 -18.65
C TRP A 48 -6.18 6.29 -17.95
N ALA A 49 -5.98 5.99 -16.68
CA ALA A 49 -4.95 6.58 -15.85
C ALA A 49 -4.09 5.49 -15.20
N ALA A 50 -2.79 5.50 -15.52
CA ALA A 50 -1.77 4.74 -14.79
C ALA A 50 -1.36 5.55 -13.56
N SER A 51 -1.50 4.94 -12.38
CA SER A 51 -1.16 5.56 -11.11
C SER A 51 -0.14 4.75 -10.32
N SER A 52 0.40 5.32 -9.25
CA SER A 52 1.31 4.61 -8.33
C SER A 52 0.66 3.46 -7.55
N GLY A 53 -0.67 3.31 -7.58
CA GLY A 53 -1.42 2.27 -6.88
C GLY A 53 -2.28 1.36 -7.76
N GLY A 54 -2.24 1.52 -9.08
CA GLY A 54 -2.95 0.66 -10.03
C GLY A 54 -3.44 1.42 -11.26
N LEU A 55 -4.28 0.76 -12.05
CA LEU A 55 -4.92 1.35 -13.23
C LEU A 55 -6.34 1.76 -12.85
N PHE A 56 -6.81 2.91 -13.34
CA PHE A 56 -8.24 3.22 -13.29
C PHE A 56 -8.74 3.87 -14.57
N ASN A 57 -10.05 3.82 -14.78
CA ASN A 57 -10.70 4.54 -15.86
C ASN A 57 -12.01 5.18 -15.42
N PHE A 58 -12.43 6.20 -16.18
CA PHE A 58 -13.69 6.91 -15.97
C PHE A 58 -14.14 7.59 -17.27
N ASP A 59 -15.43 7.91 -17.36
CA ASP A 59 -15.98 8.80 -18.39
C ASP A 59 -15.82 10.26 -17.90
N PRO A 60 -15.14 11.15 -18.63
CA PRO A 60 -14.96 12.54 -18.21
C PRO A 60 -16.28 13.33 -18.11
N ASN A 61 -17.37 12.86 -18.71
CA ASN A 61 -18.72 13.43 -18.57
C ASN A 61 -19.50 12.82 -17.40
N ASN A 62 -19.07 11.66 -16.88
CA ASN A 62 -19.60 11.04 -15.67
C ASN A 62 -18.45 10.57 -14.75
N PRO A 63 -17.72 11.51 -14.15
CA PRO A 63 -16.49 11.21 -13.40
C PRO A 63 -16.72 10.43 -12.10
N SER A 64 -17.98 10.27 -11.66
CA SER A 64 -18.30 9.48 -10.46
C SER A 64 -18.22 7.96 -10.68
N ASN A 65 -18.32 7.49 -11.93
CA ASN A 65 -18.26 6.06 -12.24
C ASN A 65 -16.82 5.66 -12.59
N ILE A 66 -16.03 5.35 -11.56
CA ILE A 66 -14.62 4.99 -11.70
C ILE A 66 -14.45 3.49 -11.55
N LYS A 67 -13.76 2.85 -12.50
CA LYS A 67 -13.36 1.44 -12.40
C LYS A 67 -11.87 1.36 -12.12
N LYS A 68 -11.49 0.63 -11.06
CA LYS A 68 -10.10 0.40 -10.64
C LYS A 68 -9.66 -1.03 -10.96
N TYR A 69 -8.37 -1.20 -11.20
CA TYR A 69 -7.72 -2.49 -11.41
C TYR A 69 -6.39 -2.54 -10.67
N THR A 70 -6.15 -3.68 -10.04
CA THR A 70 -4.96 -4.02 -9.26
C THR A 70 -4.39 -5.37 -9.70
N THR A 71 -3.35 -5.85 -9.00
CA THR A 71 -2.84 -7.21 -9.15
C THR A 71 -3.89 -8.29 -8.83
N LEU A 72 -4.93 -7.99 -8.04
CA LEU A 72 -6.07 -8.90 -7.85
C LEU A 72 -6.92 -9.05 -9.11
N ASP A 73 -6.96 -8.02 -9.95
CA ASP A 73 -7.77 -8.01 -11.17
C ASP A 73 -7.01 -8.61 -12.36
N GLY A 74 -5.68 -8.69 -12.28
CA GLY A 74 -4.82 -9.25 -13.31
C GLY A 74 -3.68 -8.34 -13.75
N LEU A 75 -3.44 -7.20 -13.12
CA LEU A 75 -2.20 -6.44 -13.35
C LEU A 75 -0.97 -7.24 -12.89
N GLY A 76 0.15 -7.09 -13.59
CA GLY A 76 1.44 -7.66 -13.16
C GLY A 76 2.08 -6.87 -12.01
N SER A 77 1.74 -5.58 -11.89
CA SER A 77 2.21 -4.69 -10.82
C SER A 77 1.23 -3.54 -10.62
N ASN A 78 1.16 -3.00 -9.40
CA ASN A 78 0.30 -1.85 -9.08
C ASN A 78 1.02 -0.51 -9.27
N GLU A 79 2.35 -0.48 -9.32
CA GLU A 79 3.13 0.75 -9.47
C GLU A 79 3.27 1.11 -10.96
N LEU A 80 2.20 1.66 -11.54
CA LEU A 80 2.12 1.92 -12.97
C LEU A 80 2.75 3.28 -13.35
N THR A 81 3.44 3.28 -14.48
CA THR A 81 4.24 4.41 -14.95
C THR A 81 3.85 4.88 -16.35
N ALA A 82 3.20 4.02 -17.13
CA ALA A 82 2.71 4.32 -18.47
C ALA A 82 1.39 3.60 -18.75
N VAL A 83 0.55 4.20 -19.60
CA VAL A 83 -0.67 3.58 -20.13
C VAL A 83 -0.90 4.03 -21.57
N THR A 84 -1.38 3.13 -22.43
CA THR A 84 -1.93 3.48 -23.74
C THR A 84 -3.17 2.64 -24.07
N ALA A 85 -4.23 3.29 -24.57
CA ALA A 85 -5.34 2.64 -25.23
C ALA A 85 -5.00 2.52 -26.73
N SER A 86 -4.92 1.29 -27.21
CA SER A 86 -4.55 0.95 -28.58
C SER A 86 -5.71 1.17 -29.54
N SER A 87 -5.42 1.33 -30.83
CA SER A 87 -6.43 1.48 -31.88
C SER A 87 -7.40 0.30 -31.98
N ASN A 88 -6.98 -0.89 -31.56
CA ASN A 88 -7.83 -2.09 -31.49
C ASN A 88 -8.70 -2.18 -30.22
N GLY A 89 -8.65 -1.15 -29.35
CA GLY A 89 -9.38 -1.08 -28.09
C GLY A 89 -8.67 -1.72 -26.89
N SER A 90 -7.57 -2.44 -27.08
CA SER A 90 -6.80 -2.99 -25.95
C SER A 90 -6.11 -1.91 -25.14
N VAL A 91 -5.96 -2.14 -23.84
CA VAL A 91 -5.29 -1.19 -22.94
C VAL A 91 -4.01 -1.80 -22.42
N TRP A 92 -2.90 -1.11 -22.64
CA TRP A 92 -1.56 -1.52 -22.25
C TRP A 92 -1.13 -0.67 -21.07
N SER A 93 -0.71 -1.30 -19.98
CA SER A 93 -0.12 -0.62 -18.83
C SER A 93 1.29 -1.13 -18.59
N GLY A 94 2.22 -0.20 -18.36
CA GLY A 94 3.62 -0.48 -18.04
C GLY A 94 3.93 -0.02 -16.63
N ALA A 95 4.73 -0.81 -15.92
CA ALA A 95 5.05 -0.59 -14.51
C ALA A 95 6.50 -0.16 -14.27
N PHE A 96 6.76 0.30 -13.04
CA PHE A 96 8.08 0.68 -12.56
C PHE A 96 9.07 -0.49 -12.58
N ASP A 97 8.61 -1.70 -12.29
CA ASP A 97 9.44 -2.91 -12.30
C ASP A 97 9.62 -3.55 -13.69
N GLY A 98 9.08 -2.93 -14.74
CA GLY A 98 9.14 -3.42 -16.11
C GLY A 98 8.04 -4.41 -16.49
N SER A 99 7.10 -4.70 -15.57
CA SER A 99 5.92 -5.49 -15.91
C SER A 99 5.05 -4.75 -16.91
N ILE A 100 4.53 -5.47 -17.91
CA ILE A 100 3.54 -4.94 -18.85
C ILE A 100 2.31 -5.84 -18.79
N SER A 101 1.14 -5.21 -18.63
CA SER A 101 -0.16 -5.88 -18.62
C SER A 101 -1.03 -5.33 -19.75
N VAL A 102 -1.74 -6.23 -20.43
CA VAL A 102 -2.59 -5.90 -21.57
C VAL A 102 -4.00 -6.40 -21.29
N LEU A 103 -4.95 -5.47 -21.20
CA LEU A 103 -6.37 -5.76 -21.06
C LEU A 103 -7.01 -5.91 -22.44
N ASN A 104 -7.60 -7.07 -22.68
CA ASN A 104 -8.38 -7.34 -23.88
C ASN A 104 -9.76 -6.69 -23.77
N PRO A 105 -10.18 -5.86 -24.75
CA PRO A 105 -11.45 -5.13 -24.65
C PRO A 105 -12.67 -6.06 -24.75
N ASN A 106 -12.55 -7.21 -25.42
CA ASN A 106 -13.68 -8.06 -25.78
C ASN A 106 -14.13 -8.97 -24.63
N ASP A 107 -13.18 -9.62 -23.96
CA ASP A 107 -13.45 -10.60 -22.88
C ASP A 107 -12.99 -10.12 -21.51
N GLN A 108 -12.40 -8.91 -21.42
CA GLN A 108 -11.84 -8.34 -20.20
C GLN A 108 -10.73 -9.19 -19.55
N SER A 109 -10.09 -10.08 -20.32
CA SER A 109 -8.95 -10.88 -19.86
C SER A 109 -7.66 -10.07 -19.87
N TRP A 110 -6.75 -10.42 -18.95
CA TRP A 110 -5.42 -9.84 -18.84
C TRP A 110 -4.36 -10.75 -19.44
N ARG A 111 -3.41 -10.18 -20.18
CA ARG A 111 -2.19 -10.84 -20.64
C ARG A 111 -0.97 -10.11 -20.10
N GLN A 112 0.07 -10.86 -19.74
CA GLN A 112 1.33 -10.31 -19.24
C GLN A 112 2.42 -10.41 -20.28
N ILE A 113 3.30 -9.42 -20.30
CA ILE A 113 4.59 -9.44 -20.98
C ILE A 113 5.65 -9.18 -19.90
N THR A 114 6.50 -10.17 -19.65
CA THR A 114 7.41 -10.18 -18.49
C THR A 114 8.89 -10.07 -18.87
N ASP A 115 9.23 -10.02 -20.15
CA ASP A 115 10.62 -10.07 -20.63
C ASP A 115 11.48 -8.95 -20.03
N ILE A 116 10.96 -7.71 -20.00
CA ILE A 116 11.63 -6.56 -19.37
C ILE A 116 11.71 -6.74 -17.86
N PHE A 117 10.63 -7.18 -17.22
CA PHE A 117 10.60 -7.49 -15.77
C PHE A 117 11.67 -8.53 -15.39
N THR A 118 11.85 -9.58 -16.20
CA THR A 118 12.82 -10.66 -15.95
C THR A 118 14.25 -10.34 -16.38
N SER A 119 14.48 -9.19 -17.02
CA SER A 119 15.83 -8.77 -17.43
C SER A 119 16.77 -8.54 -16.24
N THR A 120 18.07 -8.47 -16.48
CA THR A 120 19.07 -8.14 -15.45
C THR A 120 19.35 -6.64 -15.32
N GLU A 121 18.61 -5.81 -16.05
CA GLU A 121 18.81 -4.35 -16.03
C GLU A 121 18.48 -3.77 -14.66
N PRO A 122 19.29 -2.84 -14.12
CA PRO A 122 19.09 -2.30 -12.78
C PRO A 122 17.84 -1.43 -12.69
N SER A 123 17.43 -0.79 -13.79
CA SER A 123 16.21 0.01 -13.88
C SER A 123 15.39 -0.47 -15.07
N LYS A 124 14.14 -0.83 -14.83
CA LYS A 124 13.27 -1.55 -15.78
C LYS A 124 12.01 -0.79 -16.15
N ARG A 125 11.82 0.40 -15.57
CA ARG A 125 10.59 1.19 -15.68
C ARG A 125 10.19 1.38 -17.13
N ILE A 126 8.91 1.17 -17.39
CA ILE A 126 8.28 1.51 -18.68
C ILE A 126 7.89 2.98 -18.63
N ASN A 127 8.45 3.78 -19.53
CA ASN A 127 8.33 5.23 -19.52
C ASN A 127 7.19 5.74 -20.40
N SER A 128 7.01 5.14 -21.58
CA SER A 128 6.01 5.54 -22.55
C SER A 128 5.71 4.40 -23.53
N PHE A 129 4.54 4.46 -24.16
CA PHE A 129 4.14 3.60 -25.25
C PHE A 129 3.79 4.46 -26.46
N TYR A 130 4.17 4.03 -27.66
CA TYR A 130 3.74 4.68 -28.90
C TYR A 130 3.30 3.65 -29.93
N GLU A 131 2.06 3.76 -30.41
CA GLU A 131 1.53 2.89 -31.45
C GLU A 131 1.72 3.51 -32.84
N TYR A 132 2.22 2.72 -33.80
CA TYR A 132 2.34 3.10 -35.20
C TYR A 132 2.23 1.88 -36.11
N ASN A 133 1.29 1.87 -37.06
CA ASN A 133 1.11 0.81 -38.06
C ASN A 133 1.15 -0.63 -37.49
N ASN A 134 0.27 -0.95 -36.53
CA ASN A 134 0.21 -2.25 -35.82
C ASN A 134 1.44 -2.62 -34.97
N LEU A 135 2.41 -1.73 -34.85
CA LEU A 135 3.55 -1.87 -33.96
C LEU A 135 3.34 -1.01 -32.73
N MET A 136 3.79 -1.51 -31.58
CA MET A 136 3.91 -0.77 -30.34
C MET A 136 5.38 -0.60 -30.01
N PHE A 137 5.81 0.62 -29.73
CA PHE A 137 7.15 0.94 -29.25
C PHE A 137 7.10 1.20 -27.75
N PHE A 138 7.96 0.53 -26.99
CA PHE A 138 8.07 0.70 -25.55
C PHE A 138 9.31 1.55 -25.26
N ALA A 139 9.13 2.71 -24.64
CA ALA A 139 10.23 3.50 -24.08
C ALA A 139 10.54 2.96 -22.69
N THR A 140 11.80 2.65 -22.39
CA THR A 140 12.21 2.13 -21.06
C THR A 140 13.39 2.91 -20.50
N GLU A 141 13.79 2.58 -19.28
CA GLU A 141 14.98 3.16 -18.62
C GLU A 141 16.32 2.79 -19.25
N PHE A 142 16.33 1.91 -20.26
CA PHE A 142 17.59 1.47 -20.88
C PHE A 142 17.51 1.28 -22.40
N CYS A 143 16.33 1.20 -23.01
CA CYS A 143 16.18 0.96 -24.44
C CYS A 143 14.82 1.39 -25.02
N ILE A 144 14.68 1.19 -26.34
CA ILE A 144 13.38 1.07 -27.02
C ILE A 144 13.16 -0.39 -27.39
N VAL A 145 11.97 -0.91 -27.13
CA VAL A 145 11.54 -2.24 -27.60
C VAL A 145 10.43 -2.08 -28.61
N LYS A 146 10.49 -2.84 -29.71
CA LYS A 146 9.44 -2.86 -30.74
C LYS A 146 8.65 -4.15 -30.63
N PHE A 147 7.34 -4.04 -30.66
CA PHE A 147 6.40 -5.14 -30.45
C PHE A 147 5.34 -5.13 -31.53
N ASN A 148 4.98 -6.29 -32.05
CA ASN A 148 3.91 -6.44 -33.01
C ASN A 148 2.60 -6.76 -32.28
N ILE A 149 1.59 -5.89 -32.44
CA ILE A 149 0.31 -6.00 -31.72
C ILE A 149 -0.52 -7.21 -32.21
N PRO A 150 -0.80 -7.41 -33.52
CA PRO A 150 -1.58 -8.56 -33.96
C PRO A 150 -0.94 -9.92 -33.70
N GLN A 151 0.38 -10.06 -33.94
CA GLN A 151 1.12 -11.30 -33.72
C GLN A 151 1.49 -11.53 -32.25
N PHE A 152 1.34 -10.50 -31.40
CA PHE A 152 1.66 -10.53 -29.98
C PHE A 152 3.09 -11.02 -29.68
N GLN A 153 4.09 -10.45 -30.37
CA GLN A 153 5.50 -10.83 -30.22
C GLN A 153 6.44 -9.64 -30.42
N PHE A 154 7.63 -9.71 -29.83
CA PHE A 154 8.70 -8.75 -30.08
C PHE A 154 9.17 -8.78 -31.53
N VAL A 155 9.57 -7.62 -32.02
CA VAL A 155 10.15 -7.42 -33.36
C VAL A 155 11.53 -6.83 -33.17
N ASP A 156 12.53 -7.50 -33.73
CA ASP A 156 13.94 -7.13 -33.62
C ASP A 156 14.54 -7.32 -32.19
N GLN A 157 15.85 -7.10 -32.09
CA GLN A 157 16.51 -6.93 -30.79
C GLN A 157 16.18 -5.55 -30.20
N PRO A 158 16.20 -5.38 -28.86
CA PRO A 158 16.02 -4.08 -28.23
C PRO A 158 17.01 -3.01 -28.74
N TYR A 159 16.54 -1.79 -28.93
CA TYR A 159 17.35 -0.67 -29.41
C TYR A 159 18.00 0.01 -28.21
N THR A 160 19.25 -0.36 -27.92
CA THR A 160 20.02 0.15 -26.77
C THR A 160 20.99 1.27 -27.14
N ARG A 161 21.27 1.45 -28.43
CA ARG A 161 22.28 2.39 -28.94
C ARG A 161 21.68 3.35 -29.96
N PHE A 162 21.79 4.64 -29.66
CA PHE A 162 21.18 5.71 -30.44
C PHE A 162 22.24 6.62 -31.05
N GLY A 163 22.91 6.17 -32.11
CA GLY A 163 23.98 6.93 -32.75
C GLY A 163 25.17 7.08 -31.82
N ASN A 164 25.53 8.34 -31.52
CA ASN A 164 26.67 8.67 -30.66
C ASN A 164 26.29 8.94 -29.20
N LEU A 165 25.02 8.72 -28.82
CA LEU A 165 24.61 8.87 -27.42
C LEU A 165 25.25 7.79 -26.53
N THR A 166 25.57 8.15 -25.29
CA THR A 166 26.04 7.20 -24.27
C THR A 166 24.97 6.13 -24.02
N SER A 167 25.38 4.86 -24.08
CA SER A 167 24.55 3.67 -23.90
C SER A 167 24.84 2.98 -22.57
N PRO A 168 23.84 2.40 -21.87
CA PRO A 168 22.41 2.54 -22.16
C PRO A 168 21.91 3.96 -21.86
N SER A 169 20.81 4.37 -22.48
CA SER A 169 20.16 5.65 -22.21
C SER A 169 18.68 5.45 -21.95
N ALA A 170 18.18 6.00 -20.84
CA ALA A 170 16.76 6.03 -20.57
C ALA A 170 16.04 6.83 -21.67
N VAL A 171 14.95 6.26 -22.17
CA VAL A 171 14.07 6.88 -23.16
C VAL A 171 12.79 7.26 -22.45
N TYR A 172 12.55 8.57 -22.30
CA TYR A 172 11.44 9.09 -21.51
C TYR A 172 10.15 9.23 -22.33
N ASP A 173 10.27 9.47 -23.63
CA ASP A 173 9.13 9.63 -24.53
C ASP A 173 9.52 9.26 -25.98
N ILE A 174 8.54 8.80 -26.76
CA ILE A 174 8.75 8.35 -28.15
C ILE A 174 7.60 8.86 -29.02
N MET A 175 7.92 9.20 -30.26
CA MET A 175 6.93 9.48 -31.30
C MET A 175 7.40 8.94 -32.64
N VAL A 176 6.48 8.41 -33.43
CA VAL A 176 6.73 8.06 -34.84
C VAL A 176 5.85 8.93 -35.74
N ILE A 177 6.50 9.65 -36.66
CA ILE A 177 5.83 10.50 -37.65
C ILE A 177 6.57 10.37 -39.00
N ASN A 178 5.82 10.19 -40.08
CA ASN A 178 6.38 10.04 -41.45
C ASN A 178 7.53 9.00 -41.51
N ASP A 179 7.28 7.79 -40.99
CA ASP A 179 8.25 6.70 -40.88
C ASP A 179 9.55 7.04 -40.12
N THR A 180 9.58 8.14 -39.38
CA THR A 180 10.72 8.54 -38.55
C THR A 180 10.35 8.41 -37.09
N ILE A 181 11.07 7.55 -36.37
CA ILE A 181 10.99 7.46 -34.91
C ILE A 181 11.86 8.55 -34.29
N TRP A 182 11.32 9.25 -33.30
CA TRP A 182 11.97 10.24 -32.47
C TRP A 182 11.94 9.77 -31.03
N ALA A 183 13.07 9.87 -30.35
CA ALA A 183 13.26 9.44 -28.97
C ALA A 183 13.79 10.60 -28.13
N ALA A 184 13.03 10.93 -27.08
CA ALA A 184 13.45 11.84 -26.02
C ALA A 184 14.22 11.03 -24.97
N THR A 185 15.53 11.24 -24.86
CA THR A 185 16.39 10.42 -23.99
C THR A 185 17.05 11.24 -22.87
N LYS A 186 17.62 10.54 -21.90
CA LYS A 186 18.47 11.15 -20.85
C LYS A 186 19.71 11.84 -21.40
N ASN A 187 20.26 11.36 -22.51
CA ASN A 187 21.57 11.78 -23.02
C ASN A 187 21.50 12.60 -24.31
N GLY A 188 20.31 12.89 -24.83
CA GLY A 188 20.10 13.72 -26.00
C GLY A 188 18.82 13.38 -26.78
N ILE A 189 18.71 13.92 -27.97
CA ILE A 189 17.65 13.57 -28.93
C ILE A 189 18.19 12.47 -29.84
N ALA A 190 17.39 11.46 -30.14
CA ALA A 190 17.71 10.48 -31.18
C ALA A 190 16.57 10.32 -32.17
N TYR A 191 16.91 10.06 -33.44
CA TYR A 191 15.92 9.77 -34.47
C TYR A 191 16.47 8.85 -35.56
N ALA A 192 15.58 8.08 -36.20
CA ALA A 192 15.91 7.15 -37.28
C ALA A 192 14.68 6.85 -38.15
N ASN A 193 14.91 6.40 -39.38
CA ASN A 193 13.82 5.84 -40.19
C ASN A 193 13.47 4.42 -39.70
N ILE A 194 12.21 4.14 -39.44
CA ILE A 194 11.76 2.86 -38.86
C ILE A 194 11.94 1.65 -39.78
N ASN A 195 12.17 1.88 -41.08
CA ASN A 195 12.44 0.84 -42.06
C ASN A 195 13.93 0.43 -42.10
N ASN A 196 14.80 1.14 -41.38
CA ASN A 196 16.19 0.74 -41.20
C ASN A 196 16.32 -0.36 -40.14
N ASN A 197 17.48 -1.02 -40.08
CA ASN A 197 17.81 -1.98 -39.02
C ASN A 197 18.18 -1.22 -37.72
N LEU A 198 17.17 -0.83 -36.95
CA LEU A 198 17.29 0.03 -35.77
C LEU A 198 18.15 -0.50 -34.60
N PRO A 199 18.39 -1.82 -34.41
CA PRO A 199 19.41 -2.29 -33.47
C PRO A 199 20.83 -1.77 -33.77
N ILE A 200 21.13 -1.36 -35.00
CA ILE A 200 22.45 -0.87 -35.40
C ILE A 200 22.57 0.63 -35.11
N ALA A 201 23.51 1.00 -34.24
CA ALA A 201 23.73 2.38 -33.79
C ALA A 201 23.91 3.39 -34.94
N SER A 202 24.62 3.03 -36.01
CA SER A 202 24.89 3.93 -37.15
C SER A 202 23.65 4.26 -38.00
N ASN A 203 22.53 3.59 -37.78
CA ASN A 203 21.26 3.90 -38.44
C ASN A 203 20.47 5.02 -37.73
N TRP A 204 20.97 5.48 -36.58
CA TRP A 204 20.41 6.58 -35.81
C TRP A 204 21.25 7.85 -35.97
N SER A 205 20.54 8.98 -35.98
CA SER A 205 21.11 10.30 -35.82
C SER A 205 20.79 10.84 -34.43
N SER A 206 21.67 11.68 -33.89
CA SER A 206 21.55 12.17 -32.52
C SER A 206 22.01 13.62 -32.34
N PHE A 207 21.29 14.37 -31.50
CA PHE A 207 21.68 15.71 -31.06
C PHE A 207 21.99 15.73 -29.56
N THR A 208 23.07 16.42 -29.20
CA THR A 208 23.53 16.70 -27.84
C THR A 208 23.92 18.17 -27.72
N THR A 209 24.23 18.63 -26.50
CA THR A 209 24.82 19.96 -26.26
C THR A 209 26.15 20.17 -26.99
N GLY A 210 26.85 19.09 -27.35
CA GLY A 210 28.16 19.18 -28.03
C GLY A 210 28.07 19.38 -29.54
N ASN A 211 26.91 19.16 -30.17
CA ASN A 211 26.76 19.19 -31.62
C ASN A 211 25.50 19.91 -32.12
N SER A 212 24.77 20.62 -31.24
CA SER A 212 23.49 21.25 -31.56
C SER A 212 23.20 22.46 -30.68
N VAL A 213 22.03 23.07 -30.88
CA VAL A 213 21.52 24.21 -30.08
C VAL A 213 21.02 23.81 -28.69
N LEU A 214 21.03 22.52 -28.33
CA LEU A 214 20.61 22.06 -27.00
C LEU A 214 21.46 22.72 -25.91
N LYS A 215 20.79 23.23 -24.86
CA LYS A 215 21.42 23.70 -23.62
C LYS A 215 21.52 22.60 -22.56
N ASN A 216 20.73 21.53 -22.70
CA ASN A 216 20.72 20.37 -21.81
C ASN A 216 20.44 19.08 -22.61
N ASN A 217 21.09 17.97 -22.23
CA ASN A 217 20.94 16.68 -22.90
C ASN A 217 19.70 15.90 -22.44
N LYS A 218 19.08 16.26 -21.32
CA LYS A 218 17.90 15.57 -20.81
C LYS A 218 16.64 16.07 -21.52
N ILE A 219 16.04 15.19 -22.34
CA ILE A 219 14.86 15.49 -23.15
C ILE A 219 13.65 14.80 -22.53
N ASN A 220 12.64 15.57 -22.12
CA ASN A 220 11.56 15.10 -21.25
C ASN A 220 10.30 14.64 -22.00
N SER A 221 10.04 15.19 -23.19
CA SER A 221 8.84 14.91 -24.00
C SER A 221 9.06 15.30 -25.45
N VAL A 222 8.33 14.65 -26.36
CA VAL A 222 8.38 14.91 -27.81
C VAL A 222 6.98 14.98 -28.40
N VAL A 223 6.70 15.98 -29.24
CA VAL A 223 5.42 16.14 -29.95
C VAL A 223 5.63 16.65 -31.38
N TYR A 224 4.67 16.37 -32.26
CA TYR A 224 4.62 16.94 -33.60
C TYR A 224 3.64 18.11 -33.65
N TYR A 225 4.12 19.27 -34.07
CA TYR A 225 3.33 20.51 -34.11
C TYR A 225 3.85 21.43 -35.21
N ASN A 226 2.96 22.13 -35.91
CA ASN A 226 3.32 23.10 -36.97
C ASN A 226 4.36 22.59 -38.00
N SER A 227 4.19 21.35 -38.48
CA SER A 227 5.13 20.70 -39.40
C SER A 227 6.57 20.57 -38.88
N ALA A 228 6.74 20.50 -37.57
CA ALA A 228 8.02 20.34 -36.89
C ALA A 228 7.90 19.39 -35.69
N VAL A 229 9.02 18.83 -35.27
CA VAL A 229 9.09 17.99 -34.06
C VAL A 229 9.61 18.83 -32.91
N PHE A 230 8.77 19.09 -31.92
CA PHE A 230 9.11 19.86 -30.71
C PHE A 230 9.54 18.93 -29.59
N MET A 231 10.53 19.36 -28.82
CA MET A 231 11.12 18.61 -27.71
C MET A 231 11.28 19.51 -26.49
N GLY A 232 10.74 19.05 -25.37
CA GLY A 232 10.87 19.71 -24.07
C GLY A 232 12.12 19.22 -23.36
N THR A 233 12.85 20.13 -22.71
CA THR A 233 14.13 19.84 -22.04
C THR A 233 14.15 20.46 -20.65
N ASP A 234 15.16 20.15 -19.85
CA ASP A 234 15.42 20.85 -18.58
C ASP A 234 15.97 22.29 -18.77
N SER A 235 15.90 22.84 -19.99
CA SER A 235 16.34 24.21 -20.32
C SER A 235 15.53 24.81 -21.47
N GLY A 236 14.20 24.69 -21.40
CA GLY A 236 13.27 25.18 -22.42
C GLY A 236 12.92 24.16 -23.50
N MET A 237 12.54 24.64 -24.69
CA MET A 237 12.14 23.81 -25.82
C MET A 237 13.05 24.01 -27.04
N VAL A 238 13.14 22.97 -27.86
CA VAL A 238 13.73 23.02 -29.20
C VAL A 238 12.77 22.40 -30.20
N TYR A 239 12.93 22.72 -31.48
CA TYR A 239 12.19 22.07 -32.56
C TYR A 239 13.09 21.70 -33.73
N PHE A 240 12.79 20.56 -34.35
CA PHE A 240 13.44 20.10 -35.56
C PHE A 240 12.55 20.36 -36.77
N GLN A 241 13.08 21.07 -37.76
CA GLN A 241 12.41 21.35 -39.01
C GLN A 241 13.45 21.49 -40.13
N ASN A 242 13.16 20.92 -41.30
CA ASN A 242 14.00 21.04 -42.51
C ASN A 242 15.48 20.65 -42.28
N GLY A 243 15.74 19.60 -41.51
CA GLY A 243 17.10 19.10 -41.27
C GLY A 243 17.86 19.78 -40.12
N THR A 244 17.29 20.82 -39.51
CA THR A 244 17.97 21.62 -38.49
C THR A 244 17.20 21.62 -37.17
N LEU A 245 17.94 21.56 -36.06
CA LEU A 245 17.41 21.76 -34.72
C LEU A 245 17.54 23.23 -34.31
N ASN A 246 16.45 23.85 -33.90
CA ASN A 246 16.35 25.28 -33.56
C ASN A 246 15.82 25.47 -32.14
N ASN A 247 16.23 26.56 -31.49
CA ASN A 247 15.70 26.94 -30.18
C ASN A 247 14.24 27.46 -30.31
N PHE A 248 13.40 27.17 -29.32
CA PHE A 248 12.04 27.71 -29.23
C PHE A 248 11.73 28.18 -27.81
N ALA A 249 11.51 29.49 -27.67
CA ALA A 249 11.16 30.13 -26.40
C ALA A 249 9.97 31.07 -26.64
N PRO A 250 8.73 30.58 -26.49
CA PRO A 250 7.56 31.43 -26.64
C PRO A 250 7.53 32.46 -25.49
N LEU A 251 6.95 33.63 -25.76
CA LEU A 251 6.89 34.74 -24.81
C LEU A 251 5.67 34.61 -23.91
N TYR A 252 5.85 34.81 -22.61
CA TYR A 252 4.79 35.05 -21.64
C TYR A 252 5.01 36.41 -20.98
N ASN A 253 4.05 37.31 -21.13
CA ASN A 253 4.16 38.72 -20.70
C ASN A 253 5.46 39.39 -21.18
N GLY A 254 5.85 39.13 -22.43
CA GLY A 254 7.06 39.68 -23.05
C GLY A 254 8.37 38.99 -22.68
N ASN A 255 8.36 38.01 -21.77
CA ASN A 255 9.56 37.28 -21.34
C ASN A 255 9.61 35.89 -21.97
N PRO A 256 10.78 35.43 -22.47
CA PRO A 256 10.92 34.09 -23.02
C PRO A 256 10.77 33.02 -21.93
N ILE A 257 10.00 31.97 -22.22
CA ILE A 257 9.93 30.78 -21.37
C ILE A 257 11.14 29.88 -21.66
N GLU A 258 12.16 29.97 -20.79
CA GLU A 258 13.34 29.10 -20.82
C GLU A 258 13.36 28.07 -19.67
N ASP A 259 12.29 28.04 -18.85
CA ASP A 259 12.10 27.08 -17.78
C ASP A 259 12.11 25.62 -18.30
N PRO A 260 12.51 24.63 -17.47
CA PRO A 260 12.31 23.21 -17.75
C PRO A 260 10.89 22.88 -18.25
N VAL A 261 10.79 22.18 -19.38
CA VAL A 261 9.53 21.71 -19.97
C VAL A 261 9.43 20.20 -19.78
N SER A 262 8.43 19.74 -19.03
CA SER A 262 8.34 18.32 -18.59
C SER A 262 7.41 17.45 -19.44
N LYS A 263 6.26 17.98 -19.88
CA LYS A 263 5.24 17.26 -20.65
C LYS A 263 4.63 18.16 -21.69
N MET A 264 4.31 17.60 -22.84
CA MET A 264 3.66 18.30 -23.94
C MET A 264 2.54 17.45 -24.53
N THR A 265 1.53 18.10 -25.09
CA THR A 265 0.50 17.46 -25.90
C THR A 265 -0.04 18.45 -26.94
N VAL A 266 -0.58 17.93 -28.04
CA VAL A 266 -1.06 18.74 -29.17
C VAL A 266 -2.49 18.29 -29.51
N SER A 267 -3.39 19.25 -29.67
CA SER A 267 -4.75 19.00 -30.14
C SER A 267 -5.30 20.25 -30.84
N GLY A 268 -6.03 20.06 -31.94
CA GLY A 268 -6.78 21.14 -32.60
C GLY A 268 -5.94 22.35 -33.07
N GLY A 269 -4.65 22.19 -33.34
CA GLY A 269 -3.76 23.32 -33.67
C GLY A 269 -3.27 24.12 -32.47
N THR A 270 -3.37 23.55 -31.27
CA THR A 270 -2.85 24.10 -30.03
C THR A 270 -1.87 23.12 -29.41
N MET A 271 -0.71 23.59 -28.99
CA MET A 271 0.24 22.82 -28.19
C MET A 271 0.15 23.27 -26.74
N TYR A 272 -0.02 22.32 -25.83
CA TYR A 272 -0.01 22.50 -24.38
C TYR A 272 1.29 21.97 -23.80
N PHE A 273 1.88 22.67 -22.85
CA PHE A 273 3.12 22.24 -22.21
C PHE A 273 3.21 22.68 -20.75
N SER A 274 3.74 21.80 -19.91
CA SER A 274 3.97 22.07 -18.49
C SER A 274 5.41 22.48 -18.24
N VAL A 275 5.59 23.50 -17.41
CA VAL A 275 6.89 24.01 -16.98
C VAL A 275 6.97 24.09 -15.46
N PHE A 276 8.20 24.10 -14.95
CA PHE A 276 8.48 24.24 -13.52
C PHE A 276 9.84 24.89 -13.33
N SER A 277 10.11 25.39 -12.13
CA SER A 277 11.40 25.95 -11.73
C SER A 277 12.05 25.08 -10.64
N TYR A 278 13.33 25.30 -10.35
CA TYR A 278 14.02 24.64 -9.24
C TYR A 278 14.27 25.61 -8.10
N ASP A 279 13.99 25.17 -6.88
CA ASP A 279 14.50 25.74 -5.64
C ASP A 279 15.42 24.71 -4.97
N GLY A 280 16.73 24.88 -5.14
CA GLY A 280 17.71 23.84 -4.86
C GLY A 280 17.45 22.59 -5.70
N SER A 281 17.19 21.45 -5.04
CA SER A 281 16.83 20.19 -5.69
C SER A 281 15.32 20.00 -5.90
N ASN A 282 14.49 20.90 -5.35
CA ASN A 282 13.03 20.73 -5.34
C ASN A 282 12.40 21.43 -6.54
N ARG A 283 11.43 20.78 -7.18
CA ARG A 283 10.62 21.39 -8.24
C ARG A 283 9.58 22.32 -7.62
N THR A 284 9.45 23.52 -8.16
CA THR A 284 8.53 24.56 -7.67
C THR A 284 7.91 25.32 -8.85
N ASN A 285 7.00 26.26 -8.58
CA ASN A 285 6.42 27.18 -9.58
C ASN A 285 5.85 26.48 -10.84
N PHE A 286 5.04 25.46 -10.62
CA PHE A 286 4.41 24.67 -11.67
C PHE A 286 3.41 25.51 -12.46
N ARG A 287 3.54 25.51 -13.78
CA ARG A 287 2.70 26.27 -14.71
C ARG A 287 2.41 25.43 -15.93
N ILE A 288 1.21 25.56 -16.48
CA ILE A 288 0.85 24.97 -17.77
C ILE A 288 0.49 26.11 -18.73
N PHE A 289 1.08 26.05 -19.91
CA PHE A 289 0.88 27.00 -20.98
C PHE A 289 0.25 26.34 -22.20
N LYS A 290 -0.35 27.17 -23.06
CA LYS A 290 -0.68 26.79 -24.43
C LYS A 290 -0.14 27.79 -25.45
N VAL A 291 0.18 27.31 -26.65
CA VAL A 291 0.48 28.14 -27.83
C VAL A 291 -0.41 27.69 -28.99
N ASN A 292 -0.97 28.65 -29.71
CA ASN A 292 -1.84 28.40 -30.86
C ASN A 292 -1.09 28.59 -32.18
N LEU A 293 -1.48 27.87 -33.24
CA LEU A 293 -0.82 27.97 -34.54
C LEU A 293 -0.83 29.41 -35.09
N SER A 294 -1.91 30.16 -34.85
CA SER A 294 -2.05 31.55 -35.27
C SER A 294 -1.11 32.52 -34.55
N ASN A 295 -0.57 32.14 -33.40
CA ASN A 295 0.33 32.97 -32.60
C ASN A 295 1.33 32.11 -31.81
N ILE A 296 2.15 31.35 -32.53
CA ILE A 296 3.06 30.36 -31.94
C ILE A 296 4.11 30.98 -31.01
N ASN A 297 4.47 32.25 -31.22
CA ASN A 297 5.52 32.93 -30.47
C ASN A 297 5.04 33.48 -29.11
N ASN A 298 3.74 33.44 -28.81
CA ASN A 298 3.20 33.92 -27.54
C ASN A 298 2.46 32.79 -26.82
N ALA A 299 2.87 32.49 -25.60
CA ALA A 299 2.25 31.51 -24.73
C ALA A 299 1.18 32.16 -23.84
N GLU A 300 0.07 31.46 -23.68
CA GLU A 300 -1.00 31.80 -22.74
C GLU A 300 -0.89 30.88 -21.52
N LEU A 301 -0.80 31.45 -20.32
CA LEU A 301 -0.87 30.69 -19.07
C LEU A 301 -2.32 30.22 -18.88
N ILE A 302 -2.50 28.92 -18.71
CA ILE A 302 -3.84 28.33 -18.50
C ILE A 302 -4.03 27.83 -17.07
N GLU A 303 -2.98 27.38 -16.41
CA GLU A 303 -3.07 26.80 -15.06
C GLU A 303 -1.74 26.98 -14.32
N SER A 304 -1.82 27.14 -13.00
CA SER A 304 -0.66 27.29 -12.12
C SER A 304 -0.89 26.57 -10.80
N GLY A 305 0.15 25.93 -10.27
CA GLY A 305 0.12 25.25 -8.98
C GLY A 305 0.07 23.71 -9.07
N THR A 306 -0.30 23.14 -10.23
CA THR A 306 -0.34 21.68 -10.40
C THR A 306 0.95 21.14 -11.02
N ASP A 307 1.62 20.23 -10.31
CA ASP A 307 2.70 19.44 -10.89
C ASP A 307 2.12 18.34 -11.80
N ALA A 308 2.40 18.46 -13.11
CA ALA A 308 1.89 17.58 -14.14
C ALA A 308 2.90 16.47 -14.50
N ASN A 309 2.48 15.22 -14.33
CA ASN A 309 3.16 14.03 -14.82
C ASN A 309 2.70 13.63 -16.23
N SER A 310 1.50 14.03 -16.66
CA SER A 310 0.96 13.72 -17.99
C SER A 310 -0.01 14.79 -18.47
N LEU A 311 -0.04 15.04 -19.77
CA LEU A 311 -1.02 15.91 -20.43
C LEU A 311 -1.66 15.18 -21.61
N LYS A 312 -2.98 15.30 -21.73
CA LYS A 312 -3.79 14.87 -22.89
C LYS A 312 -4.95 15.84 -23.08
N VAL A 313 -5.46 15.94 -24.31
CA VAL A 313 -6.66 16.72 -24.60
C VAL A 313 -7.71 15.76 -25.15
N ASN A 314 -8.91 15.74 -24.56
CA ASN A 314 -10.00 14.88 -25.05
C ASN A 314 -10.69 15.49 -26.28
N SER A 315 -11.64 14.76 -26.87
CA SER A 315 -12.41 15.21 -28.03
C SER A 315 -13.31 16.43 -27.75
N ALA A 316 -13.64 16.70 -26.49
CA ALA A 316 -14.39 17.88 -26.07
C ALA A 316 -13.52 19.14 -25.92
N GLY A 317 -12.19 19.00 -26.02
CA GLY A 317 -11.24 20.09 -25.83
C GLY A 317 -10.81 20.31 -24.38
N ASP A 318 -11.19 19.43 -23.45
CA ASP A 318 -10.73 19.51 -22.06
C ASP A 318 -9.27 19.09 -21.97
N LEU A 319 -8.50 19.85 -21.19
CA LEU A 319 -7.14 19.44 -20.84
C LEU A 319 -7.19 18.49 -19.64
N LEU A 320 -6.68 17.29 -19.83
CA LEU A 320 -6.54 16.26 -18.81
C LEU A 320 -5.11 16.26 -18.29
N ILE A 321 -4.96 16.49 -16.99
CA ILE A 321 -3.67 16.64 -16.32
C ILE A 321 -3.51 15.49 -15.32
N GLY A 322 -2.53 14.62 -15.54
CA GLY A 322 -2.13 13.62 -14.55
C GLY A 322 -1.30 14.29 -13.48
N THR A 323 -1.80 14.34 -12.25
CA THR A 323 -1.19 15.12 -11.16
C THR A 323 -0.37 14.26 -10.21
N VAL A 324 0.48 14.89 -9.39
CA VAL A 324 1.28 14.18 -8.37
C VAL A 324 0.42 13.69 -7.19
N ASN A 325 -0.65 14.40 -6.79
CA ASN A 325 -1.38 14.10 -5.53
C ASN A 325 -2.91 14.13 -5.63
N ASN A 326 -3.50 14.51 -6.77
CA ASN A 326 -4.93 14.79 -6.90
C ASN A 326 -5.58 14.05 -8.08
N GLY A 327 -5.03 12.91 -8.50
CA GLY A 327 -5.59 12.12 -9.59
C GLY A 327 -5.43 12.78 -10.95
N VAL A 328 -6.47 12.66 -11.77
CA VAL A 328 -6.59 13.37 -13.05
C VAL A 328 -7.35 14.67 -12.82
N SER A 329 -6.76 15.82 -13.13
CA SER A 329 -7.52 17.06 -13.27
C SER A 329 -8.15 17.12 -14.65
N VAL A 330 -9.47 17.27 -14.69
CA VAL A 330 -10.23 17.64 -15.88
C VAL A 330 -10.36 19.16 -15.89
N PHE A 331 -9.46 19.82 -16.61
CA PHE A 331 -9.44 21.28 -16.75
C PHE A 331 -10.39 21.73 -17.86
N ARG A 332 -11.49 22.36 -17.46
CA ARG A 332 -12.56 22.86 -18.34
C ARG A 332 -13.02 24.22 -17.82
N ASN A 333 -13.23 25.19 -18.71
CA ASN A 333 -13.71 26.54 -18.36
C ASN A 333 -12.93 27.19 -17.20
N ASN A 334 -11.58 27.14 -17.27
CA ASN A 334 -10.67 27.67 -16.25
C ASN A 334 -10.85 27.07 -14.84
N THR A 335 -11.42 25.87 -14.74
CA THR A 335 -11.66 25.17 -13.47
C THR A 335 -11.07 23.77 -13.53
N ASN A 336 -10.38 23.37 -12.45
CA ASN A 336 -9.88 22.03 -12.24
C ASN A 336 -10.95 21.16 -11.55
N ASN A 337 -11.31 20.02 -12.16
CA ASN A 337 -12.13 18.99 -11.51
C ASN A 337 -11.29 17.73 -11.34
N TYR A 338 -10.94 17.40 -10.10
CA TYR A 338 -10.07 16.27 -9.80
C TYR A 338 -10.85 14.96 -9.71
N VAL A 339 -10.36 13.94 -10.42
CA VAL A 339 -10.97 12.60 -10.50
C VAL A 339 -9.95 11.55 -10.08
N PHE A 340 -10.26 10.81 -9.02
CA PHE A 340 -9.50 9.67 -8.54
C PHE A 340 -10.40 8.72 -7.73
N PRO A 341 -10.12 7.40 -7.72
CA PRO A 341 -10.81 6.45 -6.85
C PRO A 341 -10.65 6.80 -5.36
N ASN A 342 -11.67 6.51 -4.56
CA ASN A 342 -11.54 6.55 -3.11
C ASN A 342 -10.51 5.50 -2.62
N GLY A 343 -9.57 5.93 -1.78
CA GLY A 343 -8.41 5.16 -1.35
C GLY A 343 -7.63 5.92 -0.26
N PRO A 344 -6.62 5.29 0.35
CA PRO A 344 -5.72 5.98 1.26
C PRO A 344 -5.00 7.11 0.54
N PHE A 345 -4.60 8.15 1.27
CA PHE A 345 -3.89 9.29 0.68
C PHE A 345 -2.53 8.87 0.09
N SER A 346 -1.82 7.97 0.77
CA SER A 346 -0.47 7.51 0.41
C SER A 346 -0.39 5.98 0.38
N ASN A 347 0.57 5.47 -0.38
CA ASN A 347 0.97 4.05 -0.34
C ASN A 347 1.98 3.76 0.79
N LEU A 348 2.57 4.80 1.40
CA LEU A 348 3.47 4.63 2.53
C LEU A 348 2.66 4.34 3.79
N ASN A 349 2.85 3.15 4.38
CA ASN A 349 2.17 2.73 5.59
C ASN A 349 3.19 2.34 6.65
N PHE A 350 3.21 3.11 7.72
CA PHE A 350 4.13 2.89 8.83
C PHE A 350 3.44 2.19 10.01
N ASN A 351 2.21 2.57 10.32
CA ASN A 351 1.45 1.99 11.42
C ASN A 351 -0.01 1.81 11.01
N ILE A 352 -0.58 0.66 11.39
CA ILE A 352 -1.99 0.31 11.21
C ILE A 352 -2.59 -0.02 12.58
N ALA A 353 -3.78 0.49 12.83
CA ALA A 353 -4.60 0.11 13.97
C ALA A 353 -6.03 -0.23 13.52
N VAL A 354 -6.74 -1.01 14.33
CA VAL A 354 -8.16 -1.32 14.11
C VAL A 354 -8.91 -0.98 15.40
N ASP A 355 -9.97 -0.20 15.29
CA ASP A 355 -10.77 0.21 16.45
C ASP A 355 -11.92 -0.77 16.76
N ASN A 356 -12.65 -0.48 17.83
CA ASN A 356 -13.77 -1.31 18.29
C ASN A 356 -14.96 -1.37 17.30
N ASN A 357 -15.03 -0.44 16.34
CA ASN A 357 -16.04 -0.44 15.28
C ASN A 357 -15.57 -1.19 14.02
N HIS A 358 -14.38 -1.81 14.07
CA HIS A 358 -13.71 -2.46 12.94
C HIS A 358 -13.24 -1.48 11.86
N ASP A 359 -13.15 -0.19 12.18
CA ASP A 359 -12.54 0.79 11.28
C ASP A 359 -11.01 0.67 11.36
N VAL A 360 -10.36 0.85 10.21
CA VAL A 360 -8.90 0.76 10.12
C VAL A 360 -8.31 2.15 10.09
N TRP A 361 -7.30 2.39 10.92
CA TRP A 361 -6.55 3.64 10.97
C TRP A 361 -5.14 3.37 10.46
N ALA A 362 -4.64 4.23 9.57
CA ALA A 362 -3.30 4.09 9.04
C ALA A 362 -2.58 5.44 8.95
N LEU A 363 -1.26 5.36 9.11
CA LEU A 363 -0.35 6.50 9.15
C LEU A 363 0.76 6.35 8.11
N SER A 364 1.10 7.45 7.43
CA SER A 364 2.24 7.49 6.50
C SER A 364 3.55 7.97 7.13
N GLY A 365 3.63 7.95 8.47
CA GLY A 365 4.76 8.37 9.31
C GLY A 365 6.07 7.62 9.06
N SER A 366 7.10 7.95 9.83
CA SER A 366 8.35 7.17 9.92
C SER A 366 8.99 7.39 11.30
N LEU A 367 9.78 6.43 11.80
CA LEU A 367 10.57 6.60 13.01
C LEU A 367 11.88 7.30 12.68
N GLY A 368 12.13 8.46 13.29
CA GLY A 368 13.43 9.13 13.21
C GLY A 368 13.67 9.93 11.91
N ASP A 369 12.70 10.02 11.02
CA ASP A 369 12.79 10.96 9.91
C ASP A 369 12.36 12.33 10.42
N TRP A 370 13.32 13.25 10.56
CA TRP A 370 13.09 14.68 10.76
C TRP A 370 12.39 15.35 9.55
N GLN A 371 11.66 14.57 8.76
CA GLN A 371 10.94 14.95 7.55
C GLN A 371 9.44 14.97 7.82
N ASN A 372 8.76 15.93 7.20
CA ASN A 372 7.31 16.07 7.31
C ASN A 372 6.60 15.04 6.41
N ARG A 373 6.45 13.81 6.91
CA ARG A 373 5.78 12.71 6.20
C ARG A 373 4.73 12.06 7.07
N SER A 374 3.58 12.69 7.32
CA SER A 374 2.48 11.98 8.01
C SER A 374 1.11 12.49 7.63
N GLY A 375 0.31 11.63 7.00
CA GLY A 375 -1.14 11.72 6.98
C GLY A 375 -1.75 10.75 7.98
N ILE A 376 -2.95 11.08 8.46
CA ILE A 376 -3.83 10.17 9.20
C ILE A 376 -4.99 9.82 8.28
N TYR A 377 -5.30 8.54 8.11
CA TYR A 377 -6.39 8.12 7.25
C TYR A 377 -7.14 6.93 7.84
N LYS A 378 -8.47 6.93 7.65
CA LYS A 378 -9.42 6.01 8.25
C LYS A 378 -10.20 5.28 7.15
N LEU A 379 -10.29 3.95 7.23
CA LEU A 379 -11.17 3.12 6.41
C LEU A 379 -12.39 2.71 7.24
N THR A 380 -13.58 3.10 6.77
CA THR A 380 -14.87 2.64 7.30
C THR A 380 -15.62 1.87 6.22
N GLY A 381 -15.87 0.58 6.47
CA GLY A 381 -16.39 -0.33 5.45
C GLY A 381 -15.42 -0.41 4.26
N ASP A 382 -15.81 0.17 3.13
CA ASP A 382 -15.00 0.24 1.90
C ASP A 382 -14.55 1.67 1.56
N SER A 383 -14.81 2.65 2.43
CA SER A 383 -14.56 4.07 2.18
C SER A 383 -13.45 4.64 3.06
N TRP A 384 -12.49 5.29 2.43
CA TRP A 384 -11.39 6.02 3.06
C TRP A 384 -11.75 7.48 3.30
N PHE A 385 -11.46 7.94 4.51
CA PHE A 385 -11.44 9.34 4.92
C PHE A 385 -10.00 9.73 5.26
N ASN A 386 -9.52 10.88 4.76
CA ASN A 386 -8.15 11.33 4.96
C ASN A 386 -8.17 12.63 5.77
N TYR A 387 -7.49 12.67 6.91
CA TYR A 387 -7.35 13.87 7.72
C TYR A 387 -6.22 14.73 7.16
N THR A 388 -6.55 15.94 6.74
CA THR A 388 -5.61 16.91 6.18
C THR A 388 -5.47 18.11 7.11
N SER A 389 -4.29 18.70 7.21
CA SER A 389 -4.08 19.92 8.01
C SER A 389 -4.84 21.14 7.48
N SER A 390 -5.24 21.13 6.20
CA SER A 390 -6.11 22.15 5.61
C SER A 390 -7.55 22.07 6.11
N GLU A 391 -8.07 20.86 6.33
CA GLU A 391 -9.44 20.63 6.82
C GLU A 391 -9.49 20.58 8.35
N PHE A 392 -8.40 20.15 8.97
CA PHE A 392 -8.24 19.99 10.42
C PHE A 392 -6.98 20.72 10.92
N PRO A 393 -7.01 22.06 11.02
CA PRO A 393 -5.87 22.85 11.50
C PRO A 393 -5.38 22.47 12.91
N GLU A 394 -6.24 21.87 13.73
CA GLU A 394 -5.95 21.38 15.08
C GLU A 394 -4.83 20.33 15.10
N MET A 395 -4.62 19.62 13.98
CA MET A 395 -3.49 18.70 13.83
C MET A 395 -2.13 19.42 13.98
N GLY A 396 -2.07 20.75 13.79
CA GLY A 396 -0.84 21.51 13.89
C GLY A 396 0.13 21.24 12.74
N GLY A 397 1.29 21.91 12.79
CA GLY A 397 2.31 21.90 11.74
C GLY A 397 3.73 21.63 12.25
N GLY A 398 3.89 20.80 13.28
CA GLY A 398 5.21 20.38 13.77
C GLY A 398 6.00 19.62 12.69
N CYS A 399 7.33 19.58 12.84
CA CYS A 399 8.25 19.23 11.76
C CYS A 399 8.11 17.80 11.20
N CYS A 400 7.67 16.86 12.03
CA CYS A 400 8.06 15.46 11.86
C CYS A 400 6.87 14.48 11.99
N GLY A 401 5.65 15.02 12.02
CA GLY A 401 4.41 14.28 11.74
C GLY A 401 3.81 13.44 12.88
N TRP A 402 2.95 12.51 12.50
CA TRP A 402 2.19 11.53 13.30
C TRP A 402 2.74 10.12 13.01
N VAL A 403 3.01 9.34 14.07
CA VAL A 403 3.82 8.11 13.96
C VAL A 403 3.16 6.86 14.53
N PHE A 404 2.20 6.97 15.44
CA PHE A 404 1.55 5.78 16.03
C PHE A 404 0.08 6.06 16.33
N THR A 405 -0.82 5.13 16.01
CA THR A 405 -2.24 5.22 16.33
C THR A 405 -2.63 4.15 17.34
N TYR A 406 -3.42 4.54 18.33
CA TYR A 406 -3.93 3.68 19.38
C TYR A 406 -5.43 3.92 19.61
N PRO A 407 -6.30 2.97 19.20
CA PRO A 407 -7.70 2.96 19.59
C PRO A 407 -7.84 2.52 21.05
N SER A 408 -8.28 3.42 21.92
CA SER A 408 -8.47 3.10 23.34
C SER A 408 -9.75 2.30 23.59
N SER A 409 -9.77 1.59 24.71
CA SER A 409 -10.89 0.78 25.20
C SER A 409 -12.21 1.57 25.33
N ASN A 410 -12.13 2.86 25.61
CA ASN A 410 -13.28 3.76 25.69
C ASN A 410 -13.81 4.26 24.33
N GLY A 411 -13.16 3.89 23.21
CA GLY A 411 -13.55 4.27 21.85
C GLY A 411 -12.91 5.56 21.31
N ASP A 412 -12.10 6.27 22.10
CA ASP A 412 -11.28 7.37 21.59
C ASP A 412 -10.13 6.84 20.72
N ILE A 413 -9.66 7.65 19.77
CA ILE A 413 -8.49 7.32 18.95
C ILE A 413 -7.37 8.28 19.31
N TRP A 414 -6.25 7.75 19.77
CA TRP A 414 -5.07 8.52 20.13
C TRP A 414 -3.99 8.38 19.08
N VAL A 415 -3.36 9.49 18.71
CA VAL A 415 -2.31 9.51 17.68
C VAL A 415 -1.08 10.23 18.24
N ALA A 416 0.03 9.50 18.34
CA ALA A 416 1.32 10.01 18.79
C ALA A 416 2.01 10.81 17.69
N GLY A 417 2.53 11.98 18.04
CA GLY A 417 3.22 12.89 17.14
C GLY A 417 4.68 13.11 17.54
N PHE A 418 5.58 12.93 16.58
CA PHE A 418 6.98 13.29 16.77
C PHE A 418 7.14 14.79 16.48
N GLY A 419 7.19 15.60 17.53
CA GLY A 419 7.22 17.06 17.44
C GLY A 419 5.84 17.71 17.36
N ASN A 420 4.78 16.89 17.36
CA ASN A 420 3.39 17.35 17.37
C ASN A 420 2.66 17.11 18.70
N GLY A 421 3.24 16.36 19.65
CA GLY A 421 2.53 15.99 20.88
C GLY A 421 1.56 14.83 20.66
N LEU A 422 0.38 14.88 21.28
CA LEU A 422 -0.61 13.81 21.25
C LEU A 422 -1.93 14.32 20.68
N LEU A 423 -2.52 13.63 19.71
CA LEU A 423 -3.83 13.99 19.15
C LEU A 423 -4.88 13.00 19.63
N LYS A 424 -6.02 13.52 20.10
CA LYS A 424 -7.23 12.76 20.37
C LYS A 424 -8.25 13.00 19.28
N ILE A 425 -8.81 11.93 18.73
CA ILE A 425 -9.89 11.96 17.76
C ILE A 425 -11.11 11.25 18.38
N ASN A 426 -12.22 11.98 18.50
CA ASN A 426 -13.51 11.45 18.95
C ASN A 426 -14.59 11.89 17.97
N GLY A 427 -15.06 10.95 17.13
CA GLY A 427 -15.92 11.29 16.00
C GLY A 427 -15.26 12.30 15.06
N ASN A 428 -15.87 13.49 14.94
CA ASN A 428 -15.34 14.60 14.13
C ASN A 428 -14.52 15.61 14.93
N THR A 429 -14.37 15.43 16.25
CA THR A 429 -13.66 16.36 17.11
C THR A 429 -12.20 15.93 17.26
N LEU A 430 -11.29 16.86 16.98
CA LEU A 430 -9.86 16.68 17.13
C LEU A 430 -9.35 17.60 18.25
N VAL A 431 -8.58 17.05 19.19
CA VAL A 431 -7.94 17.82 20.26
C VAL A 431 -6.47 17.46 20.31
N ARG A 432 -5.60 18.44 20.09
CA ARG A 432 -4.16 18.29 20.20
C ARG A 432 -3.69 18.68 21.60
N TYR A 433 -2.86 17.83 22.18
CA TYR A 433 -2.25 17.97 23.49
C TYR A 433 -0.74 18.16 23.36
N ASP A 434 -0.23 19.20 24.00
CA ASP A 434 1.17 19.55 24.09
C ASP A 434 1.52 19.97 25.53
N GLU A 435 2.66 20.62 25.74
CA GLU A 435 3.09 21.03 27.08
C GLU A 435 2.24 22.16 27.69
N SER A 436 1.49 22.90 26.86
CA SER A 436 0.70 24.06 27.30
C SER A 436 -0.63 23.67 27.94
N ASN A 437 -1.16 22.49 27.59
CA ASN A 437 -2.49 22.03 28.00
C ASN A 437 -2.51 20.62 28.60
N SER A 438 -1.35 20.01 28.86
CA SER A 438 -1.26 18.65 29.39
C SER A 438 -0.03 18.42 30.29
N VAL A 439 0.12 17.19 30.79
CA VAL A 439 1.29 16.73 31.55
C VAL A 439 2.56 16.61 30.70
N LEU A 440 2.43 16.57 29.37
CA LEU A 440 3.56 16.44 28.45
C LEU A 440 4.56 17.58 28.58
N ARG A 441 5.79 17.34 28.13
CA ARG A 441 6.89 18.30 28.15
C ARG A 441 7.56 18.39 26.78
N GLN A 442 7.96 19.60 26.44
CA GLN A 442 8.64 19.93 25.18
C GLN A 442 10.10 19.49 25.19
N PHE A 443 10.63 19.19 24.01
CA PHE A 443 12.06 19.06 23.75
C PHE A 443 12.58 20.34 23.09
N GLY A 444 13.44 21.08 23.79
CA GLY A 444 13.97 22.35 23.29
C GLY A 444 12.91 23.47 23.25
N SER A 445 12.25 23.65 22.11
CA SER A 445 11.36 24.81 21.85
C SER A 445 9.89 24.56 22.24
N PRO A 446 9.11 25.60 22.59
CA PRO A 446 7.67 25.48 22.83
C PRO A 446 6.89 24.85 21.68
N GLY A 447 5.89 24.03 22.02
CA GLY A 447 5.07 23.25 21.10
C GLY A 447 5.76 22.03 20.48
N PHE A 448 7.06 21.82 20.75
CA PHE A 448 7.83 20.71 20.19
C PHE A 448 7.87 19.52 21.15
N VAL A 449 6.78 18.75 21.17
CA VAL A 449 6.61 17.60 22.05
C VAL A 449 6.81 16.30 21.27
N LEU A 450 7.74 15.46 21.73
CA LEU A 450 8.03 14.16 21.13
C LEU A 450 7.25 13.06 21.86
N VAL A 451 6.21 12.52 21.23
CA VAL A 451 5.42 11.40 21.75
C VAL A 451 5.49 10.22 20.79
N ASN A 452 5.76 9.03 21.32
CA ASN A 452 5.73 7.77 20.56
C ASN A 452 4.80 6.77 21.24
N GLY A 453 5.28 5.57 21.60
CA GLY A 453 4.48 4.44 22.08
C GLY A 453 3.33 4.83 23.02
N ILE A 454 2.16 4.27 22.72
CA ILE A 454 0.91 4.44 23.46
C ILE A 454 0.38 3.05 23.80
N ASP A 455 -0.05 2.85 25.05
CA ASP A 455 -0.85 1.69 25.45
C ASP A 455 -1.71 2.00 26.69
N GLU A 456 -2.66 1.13 27.02
CA GLU A 456 -3.50 1.22 28.23
C GLU A 456 -3.10 0.19 29.27
N ASP A 457 -3.12 0.58 30.54
CA ASP A 457 -2.96 -0.38 31.63
C ASP A 457 -4.27 -1.13 31.93
N ASN A 458 -4.22 -2.14 32.80
CA ASN A 458 -5.38 -2.96 33.15
C ASN A 458 -6.54 -2.18 33.81
N SER A 459 -6.30 -0.93 34.24
CA SER A 459 -7.33 -0.03 34.77
C SER A 459 -7.90 0.93 33.72
N GLY A 460 -7.44 0.83 32.47
CA GLY A 460 -7.83 1.72 31.37
C GLY A 460 -7.16 3.10 31.42
N ASN A 461 -6.04 3.25 32.15
CA ASN A 461 -5.29 4.50 32.06
C ASN A 461 -4.40 4.49 30.83
N LEU A 462 -4.41 5.58 30.08
CA LEU A 462 -3.57 5.77 28.91
C LEU A 462 -2.15 6.11 29.35
N TRP A 463 -1.18 5.33 28.88
CA TRP A 463 0.24 5.57 29.04
C TRP A 463 0.86 5.97 27.71
N VAL A 464 1.73 6.97 27.76
CA VAL A 464 2.46 7.45 26.60
C VAL A 464 3.94 7.63 26.91
N ILE A 465 4.77 7.49 25.88
CA ILE A 465 6.20 7.74 25.97
C ILE A 465 6.52 9.15 25.46
N ASN A 466 6.94 10.03 26.38
CA ASN A 466 7.41 11.38 26.08
C ASN A 466 8.94 11.37 26.00
N ASN A 467 9.47 11.48 24.78
CA ASN A 467 10.89 11.28 24.51
C ASN A 467 11.73 12.52 24.84
N ARG A 468 13.00 12.29 25.23
CA ARG A 468 14.03 13.32 25.48
C ARG A 468 13.63 14.41 26.46
N VAL A 469 13.00 13.99 27.55
CA VAL A 469 12.61 14.85 28.68
C VAL A 469 12.89 14.12 30.00
N GLN A 470 12.91 14.86 31.11
CA GLN A 470 13.20 14.29 32.44
C GLN A 470 12.26 13.16 32.87
N ASN A 471 10.98 13.24 32.50
CA ASN A 471 9.98 12.21 32.84
C ASN A 471 9.40 11.59 31.56
N ASN A 472 9.93 10.44 31.15
CA ASN A 472 9.59 9.81 29.88
C ASN A 472 8.31 8.95 29.92
N PHE A 473 8.04 8.31 31.05
CA PHE A 473 6.90 7.42 31.24
C PHE A 473 5.73 8.22 31.81
N VAL A 474 4.72 8.49 30.99
CA VAL A 474 3.62 9.39 31.34
C VAL A 474 2.31 8.61 31.41
N ASN A 475 1.68 8.57 32.59
CA ASN A 475 0.28 8.18 32.72
C ASN A 475 -0.55 9.42 32.38
N PHE A 476 -0.99 9.49 31.12
CA PHE A 476 -1.67 10.66 30.57
C PHE A 476 -3.05 10.88 31.22
N THR A 477 -3.75 9.79 31.58
CA THR A 477 -5.06 9.86 32.25
C THR A 477 -4.97 10.50 33.64
N THR A 478 -3.97 10.12 34.44
CA THR A 478 -3.83 10.61 35.82
C THR A 478 -2.99 11.87 35.94
N GLY A 479 -2.19 12.20 34.92
CA GLY A 479 -1.23 13.31 34.95
C GLY A 479 0.05 12.98 35.73
N LEU A 480 0.29 11.71 36.05
CA LEU A 480 1.54 11.27 36.69
C LEU A 480 2.62 10.99 35.64
N SER A 481 3.88 11.24 35.97
CA SER A 481 5.01 11.01 35.07
C SER A 481 6.25 10.58 35.84
N TYR A 482 7.08 9.74 35.22
CA TYR A 482 8.27 9.14 35.84
C TYR A 482 9.47 9.19 34.89
N PRO A 483 10.71 9.33 35.41
CA PRO A 483 11.92 9.21 34.59
C PRO A 483 12.11 7.78 34.10
N THR A 484 12.90 7.61 33.04
CA THR A 484 13.40 6.29 32.65
C THR A 484 14.12 5.60 33.82
N PRO A 485 13.92 4.29 34.05
CA PRO A 485 14.57 3.58 35.14
C PRO A 485 16.07 3.32 34.89
N SER A 486 16.55 3.54 33.66
CA SER A 486 17.95 3.34 33.27
C SER A 486 18.38 4.35 32.21
N GLY A 487 19.65 4.76 32.28
CA GLY A 487 20.23 5.76 31.38
C GLY A 487 19.85 7.20 31.70
N ASN A 488 20.24 8.11 30.81
CA ASN A 488 19.89 9.53 30.90
C ASN A 488 18.50 9.78 30.28
N PRO A 489 17.52 10.33 31.03
CA PRO A 489 16.19 10.66 30.50
C PRO A 489 16.20 11.60 29.28
N ASP A 490 17.15 12.52 29.20
CA ASP A 490 17.24 13.47 28.08
C ASP A 490 17.71 12.80 26.78
N ASP A 491 18.35 11.62 26.88
CA ASP A 491 18.80 10.80 25.75
C ASP A 491 17.85 9.62 25.45
N PHE A 492 16.76 9.49 26.21
CA PHE A 492 15.80 8.41 26.05
C PHE A 492 14.98 8.60 24.77
N HIS A 493 14.98 7.57 23.91
CA HIS A 493 14.17 7.51 22.69
C HIS A 493 13.47 6.15 22.61
N GLY A 494 12.28 6.04 23.20
CA GLY A 494 11.39 4.90 23.08
C GLY A 494 10.48 4.97 21.85
N THR A 495 10.26 3.83 21.20
CA THR A 495 9.52 3.74 19.92
C THR A 495 8.15 3.09 20.08
N PHE A 496 8.08 1.90 20.64
CA PHE A 496 6.84 1.15 20.89
C PHE A 496 6.68 0.90 22.39
N LEU A 497 5.43 0.88 22.85
CA LEU A 497 5.05 0.57 24.22
C LEU A 497 4.06 -0.59 24.18
N ALA A 498 4.24 -1.58 25.04
CA ALA A 498 3.18 -2.52 25.39
C ALA A 498 3.14 -2.71 26.92
N ILE A 499 1.95 -2.93 27.45
CA ILE A 499 1.72 -3.14 28.88
C ILE A 499 1.25 -4.57 29.11
N ASP A 500 1.92 -5.28 30.02
CA ASP A 500 1.58 -6.66 30.36
C ASP A 500 0.48 -6.77 31.42
N ASN A 501 0.05 -8.01 31.68
CA ASN A 501 -0.99 -8.33 32.67
C ASN A 501 -0.62 -7.95 34.11
N TYR A 502 0.64 -7.58 34.38
CA TYR A 502 1.13 -7.11 35.68
C TYR A 502 1.34 -5.58 35.71
N ASN A 503 0.80 -4.87 34.71
CA ASN A 503 0.95 -3.43 34.49
C ASN A 503 2.41 -2.97 34.29
N THR A 504 3.32 -3.86 33.87
CA THR A 504 4.68 -3.49 33.49
C THR A 504 4.68 -2.90 32.08
N LYS A 505 5.30 -1.75 31.92
CA LYS A 505 5.45 -1.03 30.65
C LYS A 505 6.75 -1.51 30.00
N TRP A 506 6.65 -2.14 28.83
CA TRP A 506 7.77 -2.60 28.02
C TRP A 506 7.96 -1.65 26.83
N VAL A 507 9.18 -1.13 26.66
CA VAL A 507 9.49 -0.11 25.66
C VAL A 507 10.72 -0.49 24.85
N THR A 508 10.58 -0.57 23.53
CA THR A 508 11.73 -0.70 22.62
C THR A 508 12.42 0.66 22.44
N LEU A 509 13.75 0.64 22.36
CA LEU A 509 14.56 1.84 22.16
C LEU A 509 14.99 2.00 20.70
N HIS A 510 15.07 3.24 20.22
CA HIS A 510 15.47 3.56 18.85
C HIS A 510 16.89 3.03 18.55
N PRO A 511 17.10 2.33 17.42
CA PRO A 511 18.39 1.68 17.15
C PRO A 511 19.53 2.66 16.85
N VAL A 512 19.21 3.85 16.35
CA VAL A 512 20.20 4.84 15.90
C VAL A 512 20.24 6.09 16.79
N GLU A 513 19.14 6.44 17.46
CA GLU A 513 19.01 7.72 18.15
C GLU A 513 18.96 7.51 19.67
N GLY A 514 19.50 8.46 20.43
CA GLY A 514 19.71 8.32 21.89
C GLY A 514 20.98 7.55 22.23
N ASN A 515 21.25 7.35 23.52
CA ASN A 515 22.50 6.72 24.01
C ASN A 515 22.28 5.35 24.68
N ILE A 516 21.04 4.92 24.82
CA ILE A 516 20.66 3.62 25.38
C ILE A 516 19.98 2.76 24.31
N ARG A 517 20.18 1.44 24.38
CA ARG A 517 19.79 0.48 23.34
C ARG A 517 19.24 -0.81 23.94
N GLY A 518 18.21 -1.36 23.32
CA GLY A 518 17.54 -2.59 23.77
C GLY A 518 16.08 -2.34 24.15
N VAL A 519 15.61 -3.04 25.18
CA VAL A 519 14.24 -2.95 25.70
C VAL A 519 14.29 -2.51 27.16
N ILE A 520 13.56 -1.45 27.50
CA ILE A 520 13.36 -1.02 28.89
C ILE A 520 12.04 -1.59 29.40
N TYR A 521 12.04 -2.01 30.67
CA TYR A 521 10.80 -2.30 31.39
C TYR A 521 10.67 -1.37 32.59
N PHE A 522 9.44 -0.95 32.88
CA PHE A 522 9.09 -0.05 33.97
C PHE A 522 7.83 -0.52 34.69
N ASN A 523 7.87 -0.55 36.02
CA ASN A 523 6.70 -0.73 36.87
C ASN A 523 6.78 0.23 38.06
N GLU A 524 5.81 1.13 38.17
CA GLU A 524 5.76 2.17 39.19
C GLU A 524 5.64 1.63 40.63
N ASN A 525 5.23 0.36 40.79
CA ASN A 525 5.01 -0.30 42.07
C ASN A 525 6.20 -1.12 42.58
N THR A 526 7.32 -1.18 41.84
CA THR A 526 8.52 -1.92 42.25
C THR A 526 9.65 -1.00 42.71
N SER A 527 10.65 -1.57 43.40
CA SER A 527 11.89 -0.87 43.77
C SER A 527 13.10 -1.80 43.57
N PRO A 528 13.97 -1.55 42.58
CA PRO A 528 13.91 -0.48 41.57
C PRO A 528 12.65 -0.55 40.68
N ARG A 529 12.26 0.58 40.10
CA ARG A 529 11.04 0.72 39.25
C ARG A 529 11.19 0.13 37.84
N GLY A 530 12.29 -0.54 37.52
CA GLY A 530 12.53 -1.06 36.18
C GLY A 530 13.98 -1.42 35.90
N GLY A 531 14.27 -1.73 34.64
CA GLY A 531 15.60 -2.12 34.17
C GLY A 531 15.74 -2.06 32.65
N LEU A 532 16.96 -2.33 32.17
CA LEU A 532 17.32 -2.36 30.75
C LEU A 532 17.74 -3.77 30.36
N ILE A 533 17.17 -4.28 29.28
CA ILE A 533 17.60 -5.49 28.58
C ILE A 533 18.41 -5.03 27.36
N THR A 534 19.73 -5.22 27.41
CA THR A 534 20.62 -4.79 26.34
C THR A 534 20.53 -5.72 25.13
N TYR A 535 21.02 -5.26 23.97
CA TYR A 535 21.12 -6.12 22.79
C TYR A 535 21.92 -7.40 23.04
N SER A 536 23.06 -7.31 23.74
CA SER A 536 23.87 -8.48 24.07
C SER A 536 23.13 -9.52 24.91
N GLN A 537 22.15 -9.09 25.73
CA GLN A 537 21.29 -10.01 26.49
C GLN A 537 20.18 -10.61 25.63
N LEU A 538 19.61 -9.83 24.69
CA LEU A 538 18.64 -10.32 23.71
C LEU A 538 19.25 -11.34 22.73
N GLY A 539 20.54 -11.20 22.42
CA GLY A 539 21.32 -12.14 21.60
C GLY A 539 22.56 -11.50 21.00
N THR A 540 23.60 -12.30 20.75
CA THR A 540 24.90 -11.80 20.25
C THR A 540 24.82 -11.07 18.91
N ASP A 541 23.88 -11.46 18.06
CA ASP A 541 23.68 -10.90 16.71
C ASP A 541 22.46 -9.94 16.64
N VAL A 542 21.90 -9.58 17.80
CA VAL A 542 20.87 -8.55 17.89
C VAL A 542 21.54 -7.19 17.93
N SER A 543 21.12 -6.28 17.06
CA SER A 543 21.60 -4.89 16.99
C SER A 543 20.45 -3.88 16.86
N GLN A 544 19.21 -4.38 16.75
CA GLN A 544 18.02 -3.56 16.64
C GLN A 544 16.78 -4.33 17.11
N VAL A 545 15.88 -3.61 17.77
CA VAL A 545 14.53 -4.06 18.12
C VAL A 545 13.52 -3.24 17.32
N ASN A 546 12.54 -3.90 16.73
CA ASN A 546 11.64 -3.30 15.75
C ASN A 546 10.19 -3.19 16.24
N GLY A 547 9.82 -3.94 17.26
CA GLY A 547 8.46 -3.95 17.78
C GLY A 547 8.35 -4.87 18.98
N LEU A 548 7.25 -4.74 19.70
CA LEU A 548 6.93 -5.62 20.80
C LEU A 548 5.41 -5.76 20.96
N MET A 549 4.95 -6.84 21.58
CA MET A 549 3.55 -7.07 21.90
C MET A 549 3.41 -8.00 23.12
N VAL A 550 2.25 -7.99 23.77
CA VAL A 550 1.87 -8.96 24.81
C VAL A 550 0.79 -9.88 24.27
N ASP A 551 1.01 -11.18 24.34
CA ASP A 551 0.09 -12.17 23.76
C ASP A 551 -1.04 -12.55 24.72
N ASN A 552 -1.98 -13.39 24.27
CA ASN A 552 -3.13 -13.73 25.10
C ASN A 552 -2.76 -14.60 26.32
N ASN A 553 -1.56 -15.19 26.35
CA ASN A 553 -1.03 -15.92 27.50
C ASN A 553 -0.27 -15.00 28.47
N GLY A 554 -0.11 -13.71 28.14
CA GLY A 554 0.65 -12.75 28.93
C GLY A 554 2.16 -12.78 28.67
N GLU A 555 2.62 -13.45 27.61
CA GLU A 555 4.03 -13.46 27.24
C GLU A 555 4.39 -12.18 26.48
N VAL A 556 5.61 -11.67 26.66
CA VAL A 556 6.10 -10.50 25.91
C VAL A 556 6.93 -10.98 24.73
N TRP A 557 6.54 -10.59 23.53
CA TRP A 557 7.22 -10.96 22.29
C TRP A 557 7.93 -9.73 21.71
N ILE A 558 9.22 -9.87 21.40
CA ILE A 558 10.10 -8.78 20.95
C ILE A 558 10.61 -9.12 19.55
N ALA A 559 10.20 -8.32 18.56
CA ALA A 559 10.68 -8.41 17.19
C ALA A 559 12.06 -7.75 17.07
N THR A 560 13.03 -8.44 16.45
CA THR A 560 14.41 -7.96 16.31
C THR A 560 14.91 -8.08 14.87
N ASN A 561 16.10 -7.51 14.61
CA ASN A 561 16.79 -7.65 13.33
C ASN A 561 17.29 -9.07 13.02
N ASN A 562 17.15 -10.00 13.96
CA ASN A 562 17.59 -11.37 13.83
C ASN A 562 16.57 -12.30 14.49
N GLY A 563 15.29 -12.22 14.12
CA GLY A 563 14.17 -13.04 14.59
C GLY A 563 13.37 -12.46 15.76
N VAL A 564 12.76 -13.33 16.57
CA VAL A 564 11.93 -12.94 17.73
C VAL A 564 12.53 -13.45 19.04
N ILE A 565 12.44 -12.66 20.10
CA ILE A 565 12.78 -13.02 21.49
C ILE A 565 11.51 -13.00 22.33
N ILE A 566 11.32 -14.01 23.18
CA ILE A 566 10.11 -14.19 24.00
C ILE A 566 10.49 -14.09 25.48
N ILE A 567 9.71 -13.35 26.25
CA ILE A 567 9.72 -13.33 27.71
C ILE A 567 8.47 -14.09 28.18
N PRO A 568 8.59 -15.39 28.52
CA PRO A 568 7.43 -16.21 28.83
C PRO A 568 6.84 -15.94 30.22
N ASN A 569 7.61 -15.33 31.12
CA ASN A 569 7.16 -15.00 32.47
C ASN A 569 7.59 -13.57 32.82
N PRO A 570 6.82 -12.54 32.40
CA PRO A 570 7.15 -11.17 32.74
C PRO A 570 7.03 -10.85 34.23
N GLU A 571 6.28 -11.63 35.02
CA GLU A 571 6.17 -11.43 36.48
C GLU A 571 7.54 -11.47 37.19
N GLN A 572 8.55 -12.12 36.59
CA GLN A 572 9.90 -12.20 37.15
C GLN A 572 10.49 -10.83 37.46
N VAL A 573 10.20 -9.79 36.67
CA VAL A 573 10.72 -8.44 36.92
C VAL A 573 9.99 -7.72 38.06
N ILE A 574 8.84 -8.24 38.50
CA ILE A 574 8.11 -7.77 39.67
C ILE A 574 8.60 -8.48 40.92
N ASN A 575 8.78 -9.79 40.83
CA ASN A 575 9.22 -10.62 41.95
C ASN A 575 10.71 -10.41 42.27
N ASN A 576 11.53 -10.08 41.27
CA ASN A 576 12.95 -9.76 41.41
C ASN A 576 13.30 -8.47 40.65
N PRO A 577 12.90 -7.28 41.16
CA PRO A 577 13.10 -6.02 40.45
C PRO A 577 14.57 -5.73 40.14
N GLY A 578 14.83 -5.21 38.94
CA GLY A 578 16.17 -4.86 38.45
C GLY A 578 16.96 -6.03 37.85
N THR A 579 16.37 -7.23 37.80
CA THR A 579 16.98 -8.40 37.13
C THR A 579 16.55 -8.51 35.67
N THR A 580 17.35 -9.20 34.85
CA THR A 580 16.94 -9.57 33.49
C THR A 580 16.06 -10.82 33.55
N PRO A 581 14.83 -10.79 33.01
CA PRO A 581 13.98 -11.97 32.99
C PRO A 581 14.53 -13.05 32.05
N ASN A 582 13.98 -14.25 32.11
CA ASN A 582 14.34 -15.31 31.17
C ASN A 582 13.94 -14.93 29.74
N LEU A 583 14.89 -15.09 28.81
CA LEU A 583 14.73 -14.76 27.39
C LEU A 583 14.83 -16.03 26.55
N PHE A 584 13.88 -16.22 25.63
CA PHE A 584 13.85 -17.38 24.74
C PHE A 584 13.92 -16.94 23.29
N LYS A 585 14.89 -17.51 22.55
CA LYS A 585 14.97 -17.30 21.11
C LYS A 585 13.91 -18.14 20.42
N MET A 586 13.01 -17.51 19.66
CA MET A 586 12.00 -18.24 18.91
C MET A 586 12.66 -19.13 17.85
N ARG A 587 12.15 -20.35 17.74
CA ARG A 587 12.59 -21.37 16.78
C ARG A 587 11.39 -21.90 16.02
N ILE A 588 11.54 -22.13 14.73
CA ILE A 588 10.48 -22.68 13.88
C ILE A 588 10.87 -24.11 13.51
N ILE A 589 9.90 -25.01 13.59
CA ILE A 589 10.01 -26.39 13.15
C ILE A 589 9.52 -26.45 11.71
N GLU A 590 10.42 -26.78 10.79
CA GLU A 590 10.11 -26.98 9.38
C GLU A 590 10.66 -28.35 8.97
N ASN A 591 9.81 -29.19 8.37
CA ASN A 591 10.16 -30.57 7.97
C ASN A 591 10.78 -31.40 9.10
N GLY A 592 10.32 -31.19 10.35
CA GLY A 592 10.81 -31.90 11.54
C GLY A 592 12.13 -31.36 12.12
N ILE A 593 12.69 -30.27 11.56
CA ILE A 593 13.93 -29.65 12.03
C ILE A 593 13.59 -28.33 12.71
N SER A 594 13.98 -28.18 13.98
CA SER A 594 13.86 -26.91 14.71
C SER A 594 15.05 -25.99 14.42
N THR A 595 14.82 -24.86 13.77
CA THR A 595 15.84 -23.84 13.46
C THR A 595 15.51 -22.51 14.15
N PRO A 596 16.50 -21.76 14.66
CA PRO A 596 16.26 -20.39 15.11
C PRO A 596 15.72 -19.54 13.96
N LEU A 597 14.72 -18.69 14.23
CA LEU A 597 14.36 -17.67 13.25
C LEU A 597 15.44 -16.59 13.23
N THR A 598 16.00 -16.34 12.05
CA THR A 598 17.05 -15.31 11.82
C THR A 598 16.61 -14.17 10.89
N GLU A 599 15.37 -14.21 10.40
CA GLU A 599 14.82 -13.13 9.56
C GLU A 599 14.67 -11.84 10.37
N ASN A 600 14.91 -10.68 9.75
CA ASN A 600 14.64 -9.39 10.41
C ASN A 600 13.13 -9.16 10.47
N VAL A 601 12.56 -9.26 11.67
CA VAL A 601 11.13 -9.11 11.92
C VAL A 601 10.86 -7.65 12.28
N LEU A 602 10.04 -6.99 11.47
CA LEU A 602 9.69 -5.58 11.61
C LEU A 602 8.42 -5.36 12.44
N SER A 603 7.48 -6.30 12.37
CA SER A 603 6.19 -6.19 13.06
C SER A 603 5.70 -7.56 13.52
N ILE A 604 4.98 -7.58 14.63
CA ILE A 604 4.34 -8.76 15.18
C ILE A 604 2.96 -8.38 15.69
N ASP A 605 1.96 -9.20 15.37
CA ASP A 605 0.61 -9.07 15.93
C ASP A 605 0.02 -10.48 16.14
N VAL A 606 -1.00 -10.55 16.98
CA VAL A 606 -1.60 -11.81 17.42
C VAL A 606 -3.08 -11.85 17.08
N ASP A 607 -3.50 -12.98 16.52
CA ASP A 607 -4.90 -13.19 16.13
C ASP A 607 -5.76 -13.77 17.28
N ALA A 608 -7.02 -14.07 16.98
CA ALA A 608 -7.97 -14.57 17.97
C ALA A 608 -7.65 -15.97 18.52
N LEU A 609 -6.85 -16.78 17.81
CA LEU A 609 -6.42 -18.11 18.26
C LEU A 609 -5.05 -18.07 18.94
N ASN A 610 -4.58 -16.86 19.26
CA ASN A 610 -3.25 -16.60 19.78
C ASN A 610 -2.12 -16.97 18.80
N ASN A 611 -2.40 -17.19 17.49
CA ASN A 611 -1.35 -17.42 16.49
C ASN A 611 -0.65 -16.11 16.15
N LYS A 612 0.63 -16.19 15.76
CA LYS A 612 1.49 -15.02 15.57
C LYS A 612 1.68 -14.73 14.09
N TRP A 613 1.43 -13.47 13.72
CA TRP A 613 1.71 -12.93 12.40
C TRP A 613 2.98 -12.09 12.46
N LEU A 614 4.01 -12.49 11.71
CA LEU A 614 5.31 -11.82 11.68
C LEU A 614 5.52 -11.13 10.34
N GLY A 615 5.66 -9.81 10.36
CA GLY A 615 6.04 -9.00 9.20
C GLY A 615 7.55 -8.89 9.13
N THR A 616 8.13 -9.17 7.97
CA THR A 616 9.58 -9.28 7.81
C THR A 616 10.14 -8.21 6.88
N ILE A 617 11.47 -8.07 6.85
CA ILE A 617 12.14 -7.13 5.94
C ILE A 617 12.11 -7.60 4.48
N SER A 618 12.17 -8.92 4.23
CA SER A 618 12.45 -9.44 2.89
C SER A 618 11.66 -10.68 2.46
N ASP A 619 11.02 -11.39 3.39
CA ASP A 619 10.33 -12.65 3.10
C ASP A 619 8.79 -12.55 3.21
N GLY A 620 8.26 -11.33 3.30
CA GLY A 620 6.84 -11.10 3.48
C GLY A 620 6.39 -11.42 4.89
N ILE A 621 5.49 -12.38 5.01
CA ILE A 621 4.77 -12.72 6.24
C ILE A 621 5.05 -14.17 6.62
N ILE A 622 5.41 -14.37 7.89
CA ILE A 622 5.54 -15.68 8.51
C ILE A 622 4.40 -15.83 9.52
N TYR A 623 3.54 -16.84 9.35
CA TYR A 623 2.41 -17.12 10.23
C TYR A 623 2.67 -18.41 11.01
N VAL A 624 2.66 -18.35 12.34
CA VAL A 624 3.06 -19.46 13.22
C VAL A 624 2.03 -19.72 14.33
N SER A 625 2.12 -20.93 14.92
CA SER A 625 1.33 -21.38 16.07
C SER A 625 1.47 -20.47 17.29
N PRO A 626 0.64 -20.65 18.33
CA PRO A 626 0.66 -19.76 19.49
C PRO A 626 1.98 -19.75 20.26
N ASP A 627 2.66 -20.86 20.35
CA ASP A 627 4.00 -20.95 20.95
C ASP A 627 5.13 -20.53 19.98
N GLY A 628 4.80 -20.15 18.75
CA GLY A 628 5.74 -19.77 17.70
C GLY A 628 6.55 -20.92 17.09
N SER A 629 6.30 -22.17 17.49
CA SER A 629 7.14 -23.31 17.14
C SER A 629 6.81 -23.93 15.78
N THR A 630 5.56 -23.80 15.31
CA THR A 630 5.07 -24.46 14.08
C THR A 630 4.76 -23.43 13.01
N LEU A 631 5.34 -23.58 11.82
CA LEU A 631 4.99 -22.79 10.64
C LEU A 631 3.60 -23.18 10.14
N LEU A 632 2.66 -22.25 10.18
CA LEU A 632 1.31 -22.43 9.66
C LEU A 632 1.21 -21.99 8.19
N ASN A 633 1.85 -20.87 7.83
CA ASN A 633 1.91 -20.40 6.45
C ASN A 633 3.05 -19.37 6.22
N ARG A 634 3.40 -19.16 4.95
CA ARG A 634 4.33 -18.11 4.50
C ARG A 634 3.75 -17.41 3.27
N PHE A 635 3.58 -16.09 3.35
CA PHE A 635 3.07 -15.28 2.24
C PHE A 635 4.13 -14.28 1.77
N ASN A 636 4.38 -14.22 0.48
CA ASN A 636 5.27 -13.26 -0.17
C ASN A 636 4.70 -12.83 -1.54
N LYS A 637 5.32 -11.86 -2.22
CA LYS A 637 4.87 -11.34 -3.52
C LYS A 637 4.78 -12.42 -4.61
N LEU A 638 5.51 -13.53 -4.49
CA LEU A 638 5.51 -14.61 -5.49
C LEU A 638 4.32 -15.56 -5.35
N ASN A 639 3.84 -15.78 -4.12
CA ASN A 639 2.78 -16.76 -3.84
C ASN A 639 1.48 -16.14 -3.32
N SER A 640 1.41 -14.82 -3.20
CA SER A 640 0.25 -14.10 -2.68
C SER A 640 0.08 -12.71 -3.30
N PRO A 641 -1.08 -12.05 -3.14
CA PRO A 641 -1.31 -10.69 -3.61
C PRO A 641 -0.57 -9.58 -2.85
N LEU A 642 0.42 -9.91 -2.00
CA LEU A 642 1.21 -8.91 -1.28
C LEU A 642 1.88 -7.93 -2.25
N LEU A 643 1.86 -6.65 -1.88
CA LEU A 643 2.41 -5.55 -2.68
C LEU A 643 3.94 -5.50 -2.61
N ASP A 644 4.49 -5.91 -1.46
CA ASP A 644 5.91 -5.97 -1.16
C ASP A 644 6.18 -7.11 -0.17
N ASN A 645 7.42 -7.59 -0.12
CA ASN A 645 7.88 -8.50 0.91
C ASN A 645 8.31 -7.78 2.19
N ARG A 646 8.61 -6.48 2.11
CA ARG A 646 8.88 -5.66 3.29
C ARG A 646 7.56 -5.29 3.97
N ILE A 647 7.25 -5.93 5.10
CA ILE A 647 6.00 -5.72 5.84
C ILE A 647 6.30 -4.96 7.13
N THR A 648 5.91 -3.69 7.18
CA THR A 648 6.25 -2.74 8.25
C THR A 648 5.23 -2.73 9.38
N SER A 649 3.99 -3.14 9.13
CA SER A 649 2.94 -3.15 10.14
C SER A 649 1.94 -4.29 9.90
N ILE A 650 1.52 -4.95 10.97
CA ILE A 650 0.44 -5.95 10.94
C ILE A 650 -0.59 -5.58 12.00
N LYS A 651 -1.87 -5.67 11.65
CA LYS A 651 -2.96 -5.60 12.64
C LYS A 651 -4.11 -6.55 12.33
N SER A 652 -4.47 -7.36 13.31
CA SER A 652 -5.57 -8.31 13.25
C SER A 652 -6.82 -7.73 13.89
N ASP A 653 -7.89 -7.63 13.13
CA ASP A 653 -9.23 -7.48 13.67
C ASP A 653 -9.72 -8.85 14.16
N ARG A 654 -9.50 -9.14 15.45
CA ARG A 654 -9.80 -10.45 16.05
C ARG A 654 -11.29 -10.80 16.02
N ASN A 655 -12.18 -9.81 15.92
CA ASN A 655 -13.62 -10.02 15.89
C ASN A 655 -14.12 -10.40 14.49
N THR A 656 -13.45 -9.92 13.44
CA THR A 656 -13.81 -10.27 12.07
C THR A 656 -12.87 -11.30 11.46
N GLY A 657 -11.66 -11.51 11.97
CA GLY A 657 -10.60 -12.31 11.35
C GLY A 657 -10.05 -11.69 10.07
N LYS A 658 -10.16 -10.36 9.89
CA LYS A 658 -9.39 -9.65 8.87
C LYS A 658 -8.04 -9.29 9.46
N VAL A 659 -6.96 -9.63 8.77
CA VAL A 659 -5.60 -9.20 9.12
C VAL A 659 -5.13 -8.23 8.06
N TYR A 660 -4.65 -7.07 8.49
CA TYR A 660 -4.14 -6.01 7.61
C TYR A 660 -2.61 -6.01 7.66
N PHE A 661 -2.00 -5.90 6.49
CA PHE A 661 -0.56 -5.88 6.28
C PHE A 661 -0.19 -4.58 5.58
N GLY A 662 0.60 -3.74 6.25
CA GLY A 662 1.14 -2.50 5.70
C GLY A 662 2.54 -2.71 5.12
N SER A 663 2.80 -2.06 3.99
CA SER A 663 4.13 -1.93 3.41
C SER A 663 4.36 -0.51 2.87
N ASP A 664 5.54 -0.27 2.34
CA ASP A 664 5.88 0.97 1.62
C ASP A 664 5.13 1.11 0.28
N LYS A 665 4.33 0.11 -0.11
CA LYS A 665 3.57 0.06 -1.37
C LYS A 665 2.06 0.03 -1.21
N GLY A 666 1.54 0.01 0.02
CA GLY A 666 0.11 0.07 0.32
C GLY A 666 -0.29 -0.84 1.48
N ILE A 667 -1.60 -1.04 1.63
CA ILE A 667 -2.16 -1.98 2.60
C ILE A 667 -2.81 -3.15 1.85
N VAL A 668 -2.64 -4.36 2.38
CA VAL A 668 -3.33 -5.56 1.94
C VAL A 668 -4.10 -6.13 3.12
N SER A 669 -5.29 -6.67 2.91
CA SER A 669 -5.97 -7.48 3.94
C SER A 669 -6.15 -8.92 3.51
N TYR A 670 -6.15 -9.83 4.49
CA TYR A 670 -6.45 -11.24 4.32
C TYR A 670 -7.49 -11.71 5.35
N LYS A 671 -8.45 -12.51 4.89
CA LYS A 671 -9.48 -13.10 5.74
C LYS A 671 -9.03 -14.47 6.27
N THR A 672 -8.73 -14.55 7.56
CA THR A 672 -8.45 -15.80 8.28
C THR A 672 -9.73 -16.39 8.93
N ILE A 673 -9.63 -17.66 9.33
CA ILE A 673 -10.62 -18.35 10.18
C ILE A 673 -10.38 -18.12 11.67
N ALA A 674 -9.24 -17.52 12.05
CA ALA A 674 -8.94 -17.13 13.42
C ALA A 674 -9.80 -15.94 13.85
N ILE A 675 -11.05 -16.24 14.25
CA ILE A 675 -12.06 -15.28 14.65
C ILE A 675 -12.48 -15.58 16.09
N LYS A 676 -12.60 -14.53 16.91
CA LYS A 676 -12.98 -14.62 18.31
C LYS A 676 -14.24 -15.47 18.48
N PRO A 677 -14.23 -16.46 19.38
CA PRO A 677 -15.38 -17.31 19.63
C PRO A 677 -16.60 -16.50 20.10
N LEU A 678 -17.80 -17.06 19.86
CA LEU A 678 -19.00 -16.50 20.45
C LEU A 678 -19.04 -16.77 21.95
N THR A 679 -19.73 -15.91 22.70
CA THR A 679 -20.02 -16.17 24.11
C THR A 679 -21.09 -17.25 24.26
N GLU A 680 -22.10 -17.27 23.38
CA GLU A 680 -23.20 -18.24 23.39
C GLU A 680 -23.34 -18.95 22.05
N CYS A 681 -23.67 -20.25 22.09
CA CYS A 681 -23.92 -21.04 20.88
C CYS A 681 -25.43 -21.17 20.65
N SER A 682 -25.98 -20.39 19.72
CA SER A 682 -27.42 -20.39 19.42
C SER A 682 -27.77 -21.14 18.13
N ASP A 683 -27.00 -20.94 17.07
CA ASP A 683 -27.22 -21.55 15.76
C ASP A 683 -25.89 -21.71 15.02
N ILE A 684 -25.78 -22.73 14.17
CA ILE A 684 -24.60 -22.97 13.32
C ILE A 684 -24.95 -22.69 11.87
N LYS A 685 -24.21 -21.76 11.27
CA LYS A 685 -24.29 -21.46 9.84
C LYS A 685 -23.23 -22.24 9.08
N VAL A 686 -23.67 -22.98 8.07
CA VAL A 686 -22.80 -23.86 7.29
C VAL A 686 -22.85 -23.46 5.82
N GLY A 687 -21.68 -23.29 5.18
CA GLY A 687 -21.60 -22.82 3.80
C GLY A 687 -20.32 -23.27 3.08
N PRO A 688 -20.37 -23.48 1.76
CA PRO A 688 -21.54 -23.32 0.89
C PRO A 688 -22.57 -24.43 1.11
N ASN A 689 -23.86 -24.11 0.90
CA ASN A 689 -24.98 -25.02 1.11
C ASN A 689 -25.97 -24.90 -0.08
N PRO A 690 -26.13 -25.92 -0.94
CA PRO A 690 -25.52 -27.26 -0.82
C PRO A 690 -24.00 -27.26 -1.06
N TYR A 691 -23.31 -28.18 -0.38
CA TYR A 691 -21.88 -28.44 -0.56
C TYR A 691 -21.66 -29.53 -1.60
N LEU A 692 -20.99 -29.17 -2.70
CA LEU A 692 -20.73 -30.10 -3.80
C LEU A 692 -19.43 -30.86 -3.55
N LEU A 693 -19.44 -32.18 -3.69
CA LEU A 693 -18.26 -33.04 -3.52
C LEU A 693 -17.84 -33.71 -4.85
N PRO A 694 -16.53 -33.82 -5.13
CA PRO A 694 -15.41 -33.19 -4.41
C PRO A 694 -15.39 -31.66 -4.65
N ASN A 695 -14.89 -30.91 -3.67
CA ASN A 695 -14.69 -29.45 -3.77
C ASN A 695 -13.23 -29.09 -3.52
N SER A 696 -12.73 -28.05 -4.18
CA SER A 696 -11.44 -27.44 -3.86
C SER A 696 -11.50 -26.56 -2.61
N THR A 697 -12.68 -26.08 -2.23
CA THR A 697 -12.89 -25.23 -1.06
C THR A 697 -13.58 -26.03 0.04
N LEU A 698 -13.05 -25.97 1.27
CA LEU A 698 -13.64 -26.66 2.42
C LEU A 698 -14.99 -26.04 2.82
N LEU A 699 -15.85 -26.88 3.40
CA LEU A 699 -17.08 -26.42 4.03
C LEU A 699 -16.76 -25.60 5.27
N LYS A 700 -17.28 -24.38 5.36
CA LYS A 700 -17.13 -23.49 6.52
C LYS A 700 -18.29 -23.69 7.49
N ILE A 701 -17.97 -23.83 8.76
CA ILE A 701 -18.90 -23.97 9.88
C ILE A 701 -18.68 -22.76 10.78
N ASP A 702 -19.67 -21.89 10.95
CA ASP A 702 -19.61 -20.66 11.73
C ASP A 702 -20.69 -20.65 12.82
N GLY A 703 -20.39 -20.03 13.95
CA GLY A 703 -21.28 -19.90 15.09
C GLY A 703 -20.79 -20.61 16.35
N LEU A 704 -19.49 -20.94 16.42
CA LEU A 704 -18.93 -21.77 17.49
C LEU A 704 -18.50 -20.93 18.70
N VAL A 705 -18.49 -21.57 19.86
CA VAL A 705 -17.96 -21.03 21.12
C VAL A 705 -16.53 -21.55 21.37
N GLU A 706 -15.86 -21.01 22.38
CA GLU A 706 -14.48 -21.38 22.71
C GLU A 706 -14.35 -22.87 23.03
N GLU A 707 -13.24 -23.49 22.60
CA GLU A 707 -12.95 -24.93 22.80
C GLU A 707 -14.14 -25.84 22.42
N SER A 708 -14.74 -25.61 21.24
CA SER A 708 -15.83 -26.46 20.75
C SER A 708 -15.33 -27.75 20.11
N THR A 709 -16.06 -28.84 20.29
CA THR A 709 -15.98 -30.07 19.48
C THR A 709 -17.12 -30.09 18.48
N LEU A 710 -16.85 -30.54 17.25
CA LEU A 710 -17.85 -30.70 16.20
C LEU A 710 -18.19 -32.16 15.95
N LYS A 711 -19.49 -32.45 15.81
CA LYS A 711 -20.04 -33.72 15.33
C LYS A 711 -20.85 -33.51 14.06
N ILE A 712 -20.52 -34.28 13.03
CA ILE A 712 -21.29 -34.35 11.79
C ILE A 712 -22.07 -35.65 11.79
N ILE A 713 -23.39 -35.56 11.65
CA ILE A 713 -24.32 -36.68 11.79
C ILE A 713 -25.22 -36.74 10.56
N SER A 714 -25.48 -37.92 10.01
CA SER A 714 -26.53 -38.10 9.00
C SER A 714 -27.92 -37.87 9.58
N ILE A 715 -28.93 -37.66 8.73
CA ILE A 715 -30.34 -37.59 9.18
C ILE A 715 -30.84 -38.86 9.87
N SER A 716 -30.18 -40.00 9.64
CA SER A 716 -30.47 -41.28 10.31
C SER A 716 -29.83 -41.40 11.70
N GLY A 717 -29.09 -40.39 12.15
CA GLY A 717 -28.42 -40.39 13.46
C GLY A 717 -27.03 -41.05 13.48
N THR A 718 -26.47 -41.40 12.31
CA THR A 718 -25.15 -42.02 12.22
C THR A 718 -24.07 -40.94 12.33
N LEU A 719 -23.10 -41.12 13.24
CA LEU A 719 -21.92 -40.26 13.33
C LEU A 719 -21.03 -40.46 12.09
N VAL A 720 -20.66 -39.36 11.45
CA VAL A 720 -19.92 -39.33 10.19
C VAL A 720 -18.49 -38.84 10.40
N ALA A 721 -18.35 -37.76 11.17
CA ALA A 721 -17.08 -37.17 11.54
C ALA A 721 -17.19 -36.51 12.92
N GLU A 722 -16.10 -36.54 13.68
CA GLU A 722 -15.95 -35.84 14.95
C GLU A 722 -14.54 -35.26 15.03
N PHE A 723 -14.42 -33.99 15.37
CA PHE A 723 -13.11 -33.32 15.50
C PHE A 723 -13.20 -32.06 16.37
N GLU A 724 -12.08 -31.74 17.02
CA GLU A 724 -11.93 -30.50 17.78
C GLU A 724 -11.78 -29.30 16.85
N THR A 725 -12.36 -28.18 17.25
CA THR A 725 -12.25 -26.93 16.50
C THR A 725 -10.93 -26.24 16.79
N PRO A 726 -10.47 -25.31 15.94
CA PRO A 726 -9.26 -24.53 16.20
C PRO A 726 -9.35 -23.59 17.43
N GLY A 727 -10.48 -23.54 18.12
CA GLY A 727 -10.74 -22.67 19.29
C GLY A 727 -11.55 -21.40 18.99
N GLY A 728 -11.68 -21.01 17.73
CA GLY A 728 -12.43 -19.83 17.30
C GLY A 728 -13.87 -20.13 16.87
N ARG A 729 -14.63 -19.10 16.49
CA ARG A 729 -16.04 -19.28 16.06
C ARG A 729 -16.24 -20.00 14.73
N VAL A 730 -15.15 -20.26 13.99
CA VAL A 730 -15.16 -20.89 12.67
C VAL A 730 -14.31 -22.15 12.65
N ALA A 731 -14.85 -23.20 12.03
CA ALA A 731 -14.13 -24.41 11.66
C ALA A 731 -14.37 -24.76 10.19
N THR A 732 -13.63 -25.74 9.68
CA THR A 732 -13.79 -26.24 8.30
C THR A 732 -13.85 -27.75 8.24
N TRP A 733 -14.54 -28.29 7.23
CA TRP A 733 -14.64 -29.73 6.98
C TRP A 733 -14.54 -30.03 5.48
N ASP A 734 -13.84 -31.11 5.12
CA ASP A 734 -13.59 -31.50 3.73
C ASP A 734 -14.69 -32.39 3.13
N GLY A 735 -15.70 -32.76 3.93
CA GLY A 735 -16.79 -33.63 3.51
C GLY A 735 -16.44 -35.11 3.53
N LYS A 736 -15.39 -35.51 4.25
CA LYS A 736 -15.02 -36.92 4.45
C LYS A 736 -15.46 -37.45 5.80
N ASP A 737 -15.70 -38.76 5.85
CA ASP A 737 -15.93 -39.49 7.08
C ASP A 737 -14.61 -39.79 7.83
N THR A 738 -14.72 -40.42 9.01
CA THR A 738 -13.57 -40.83 9.83
C THR A 738 -12.63 -41.83 9.14
N TYR A 739 -13.06 -42.46 8.04
CA TYR A 739 -12.24 -43.38 7.24
C TYR A 739 -11.58 -42.70 6.04
N GLY A 740 -11.77 -41.38 5.87
CA GLY A 740 -11.21 -40.60 4.77
C GLY A 740 -11.97 -40.74 3.45
N ASN A 741 -13.21 -41.27 3.47
CA ASN A 741 -14.05 -41.38 2.27
C ASN A 741 -15.00 -40.19 2.18
N TYR A 742 -15.24 -39.68 0.96
CA TYR A 742 -16.30 -38.69 0.75
C TYR A 742 -17.67 -39.27 1.14
N VAL A 743 -18.44 -38.46 1.85
CA VAL A 743 -19.79 -38.84 2.30
C VAL A 743 -20.76 -38.89 1.12
N SER A 744 -21.90 -39.56 1.31
CA SER A 744 -22.95 -39.66 0.27
C SER A 744 -23.74 -38.36 0.11
N SER A 745 -24.44 -38.19 -1.01
CA SER A 745 -25.41 -37.10 -1.16
C SER A 745 -26.52 -37.24 -0.10
N GLY A 746 -26.87 -36.14 0.56
CA GLY A 746 -27.87 -36.17 1.63
C GLY A 746 -27.86 -34.91 2.50
N ILE A 747 -28.72 -34.88 3.52
CA ILE A 747 -28.71 -33.83 4.54
C ILE A 747 -27.96 -34.33 5.77
N TYR A 748 -27.05 -33.49 6.25
CA TYR A 748 -26.22 -33.71 7.43
C TYR A 748 -26.53 -32.65 8.48
N ILE A 749 -26.52 -33.07 9.74
CA ILE A 749 -26.63 -32.21 10.92
C ILE A 749 -25.22 -31.97 11.44
N VAL A 750 -24.89 -30.70 11.64
CA VAL A 750 -23.64 -30.26 12.26
C VAL A 750 -23.99 -29.87 13.68
N VAL A 751 -23.35 -30.48 14.67
CA VAL A 751 -23.54 -30.18 16.09
C VAL A 751 -22.24 -29.67 16.66
N GLY A 752 -22.26 -28.51 17.29
CA GLY A 752 -21.12 -27.95 18.02
C GLY A 752 -21.45 -27.90 19.50
N TYR A 753 -20.49 -28.25 20.34
CA TYR A 753 -20.62 -28.13 21.79
C TYR A 753 -19.30 -27.79 22.43
N ASN A 754 -19.33 -27.02 23.53
CA ASN A 754 -18.13 -26.72 24.29
C ASN A 754 -17.68 -27.91 25.15
N LYS A 755 -16.43 -27.87 25.63
CA LYS A 755 -15.78 -28.95 26.39
C LYS A 755 -16.56 -29.52 27.58
N ASP A 756 -17.33 -28.69 28.30
CA ASP A 756 -18.16 -29.13 29.43
C ASP A 756 -19.60 -29.53 29.05
N GLY A 757 -19.96 -29.37 27.77
CA GLY A 757 -21.28 -29.70 27.21
C GLY A 757 -22.42 -28.77 27.64
N SER A 758 -22.13 -27.66 28.35
CA SER A 758 -23.15 -26.71 28.80
C SER A 758 -23.73 -25.88 27.66
N LYS A 759 -23.01 -25.74 26.55
CA LYS A 759 -23.42 -24.98 25.37
C LYS A 759 -23.44 -25.91 24.17
N VAL A 760 -24.61 -26.06 23.55
CA VAL A 760 -24.82 -26.91 22.38
C VAL A 760 -25.61 -26.15 21.33
N CYS A 761 -25.16 -26.23 20.09
CA CYS A 761 -25.78 -25.61 18.93
C CYS A 761 -25.75 -26.58 17.75
N SER A 762 -26.66 -26.39 16.81
CA SER A 762 -26.72 -27.24 15.63
C SER A 762 -27.06 -26.46 14.39
N GLY A 763 -26.67 -27.00 13.24
CA GLY A 763 -26.96 -26.49 11.91
C GLY A 763 -27.19 -27.64 10.95
N LYS A 764 -27.57 -27.32 9.71
CA LYS A 764 -27.81 -28.32 8.67
C LYS A 764 -27.11 -27.93 7.37
N VAL A 765 -26.60 -28.94 6.67
CA VAL A 765 -26.00 -28.78 5.34
C VAL A 765 -26.49 -29.87 4.41
N ALA A 766 -26.88 -29.50 3.19
CA ALA A 766 -27.10 -30.45 2.12
C ALA A 766 -25.78 -30.72 1.40
N ILE A 767 -25.45 -31.99 1.19
CA ILE A 767 -24.27 -32.42 0.44
C ILE A 767 -24.72 -33.08 -0.85
N VAL A 768 -24.06 -32.74 -1.95
CA VAL A 768 -24.30 -33.34 -3.26
C VAL A 768 -22.96 -33.84 -3.80
N ARG A 769 -22.80 -35.16 -3.81
CA ARG A 769 -21.67 -35.83 -4.43
C ARG A 769 -21.95 -36.02 -5.92
N LYS A 770 -21.01 -35.57 -6.77
CA LYS A 770 -21.07 -35.71 -8.23
C LYS A 770 -20.82 -37.15 -8.68
#